data_AF-A0A2S2R4E1-F1
#
_entry.id   AF-A0A2S2R4E1-F1
#
_cell.length_a   1.000
_cell.length_b   1.000
_cell.length_c   1.000
_cell.angle_alpha   90.00
_cell.angle_beta   90.00
_cell.angle_gamma   90.00
#
_symmetry.space_group_name_H-M   'P 1'
#
loop_
_entity.id
_entity.type
_entity.pdbx_description
1 polymer ?
#
loop_
_entity_poly.entity_id
_entity_poly.type
_entity_poly.pdbx_seq_one_letter_code
_entity_poly.pdbx_strand_id
1 'polypeptide(L)'
;MLSLRQKNKIESDQLDVEKLEIQKQINELKNKCSVLQSAFDDKNNEIEHIKKNVLMELKKVVEDKTKIIDDKNSKIDQLSNTIMLSEVEFSTKLKEKENNIVDRIKITEDKFIKEKLILENNTQILLDEKDKEISLFVEKLNTLENIKLNLDEQIKISEKQDHEITELKKDVENKTKAIEDSNLKIELLNNIILETKTDLEMKVKEREKKIKELEKIGEDKLIKEKIGYETCLTEKNTEIEILKNQLQEFVENNTEKELMLKLESANEELNKERVRVANLEVLKKELEKTVSEHKTAFEQLELSKKDMIKTIEEQNILNAELKAKNKIESDQLDGEKLKIQKQINELKNECSVLQSTLGKKNLEIEQLKSQNLESVNGDSKELNRLKALLEKDRSTQSHLEFRIQELTDENHYLNERIEGNRNLLQRNHNDNQEKYNLEKKYEETYSLLKIKENQILVLQTELNSWKLKDMEKCKNNIIQDKPDKSDVHLLAEKNEEIKILNSIILGLHKKLSAVMETDVSEFEIEKNPNGVSKEDYQKLYKATKNNVKLKECENLSLKQEIYKLKTENERYSEFKTKCESLENDKKVLQRLVVNYESSQPAKVKNEKTDDKSETEKILEEKDWQINLLNNIIAGLHTKVSENKFKIEALEKQILDCGLDQNKKVRLRTTRLYCEQCEIFDSHDNEDCPEKPKSPEVQRKRRVVNDGSNKTAEEPFCVCCDSKLFSRYQIIV
;
A
#
# COMPACT_ATOMS: atom_id res chain seq x y z
N MET A 1 -169.12 -86.29 -215.71
CA MET A 1 -169.08 -84.99 -216.40
C MET A 1 -168.88 -83.86 -215.38
N LEU A 2 -168.01 -82.90 -215.71
CA LEU A 2 -167.98 -81.49 -215.23
C LEU A 2 -167.71 -81.16 -213.73
N SER A 3 -168.54 -81.57 -212.75
CA SER A 3 -168.80 -80.74 -211.54
C SER A 3 -167.64 -80.49 -210.54
N LEU A 4 -166.71 -81.42 -210.32
CA LEU A 4 -165.84 -81.38 -209.12
C LEU A 4 -164.62 -80.43 -209.16
N ARG A 5 -164.35 -79.73 -210.27
CA ARG A 5 -163.13 -78.88 -210.43
C ARG A 5 -163.15 -77.53 -209.70
N GLN A 6 -164.19 -77.19 -208.93
CA GLN A 6 -164.40 -75.82 -208.43
C GLN A 6 -164.08 -75.55 -206.94
N LYS A 7 -163.94 -76.56 -206.06
CA LYS A 7 -163.67 -76.28 -204.63
C LYS A 7 -162.22 -75.88 -204.32
N ASN A 8 -161.24 -76.39 -205.05
CA ASN A 8 -159.79 -76.17 -204.80
C ASN A 8 -159.29 -74.73 -205.11
N LYS A 9 -160.16 -73.71 -205.08
CA LYS A 9 -159.82 -72.32 -205.44
C LYS A 9 -160.64 -71.26 -204.69
N ILE A 10 -161.05 -71.57 -203.45
CA ILE A 10 -161.76 -70.61 -202.58
C ILE A 10 -161.09 -70.53 -201.20
N GLU A 11 -160.67 -71.65 -200.63
CA GLU A 11 -160.02 -71.69 -199.30
C GLU A 11 -158.58 -71.13 -199.28
N SER A 12 -157.91 -71.04 -200.44
CA SER A 12 -156.55 -70.48 -200.53
C SER A 12 -156.50 -68.97 -200.35
N ASP A 13 -157.48 -68.26 -200.92
CA ASP A 13 -157.43 -66.79 -201.05
C ASP A 13 -157.91 -66.09 -199.77
N GLN A 14 -158.52 -66.83 -198.83
CA GLN A 14 -159.14 -66.29 -197.62
C GLN A 14 -158.19 -66.25 -196.41
N LEU A 15 -157.12 -67.06 -196.42
CA LEU A 15 -156.18 -67.21 -195.29
C LEU A 15 -155.02 -66.19 -195.33
N ASP A 16 -154.58 -65.75 -196.51
CA ASP A 16 -153.54 -64.71 -196.64
C ASP A 16 -154.05 -63.32 -196.22
N VAL A 17 -155.36 -63.07 -196.26
CA VAL A 17 -155.98 -61.82 -195.78
C VAL A 17 -155.86 -61.70 -194.26
N GLU A 18 -156.15 -62.76 -193.52
CA GLU A 18 -156.12 -62.78 -192.05
C GLU A 18 -154.68 -62.56 -191.51
N LYS A 19 -153.70 -63.14 -192.21
CA LYS A 19 -152.27 -62.99 -191.94
C LYS A 19 -151.77 -61.56 -192.14
N LEU A 20 -152.31 -60.84 -193.11
CA LEU A 20 -151.96 -59.44 -193.42
C LEU A 20 -152.43 -58.47 -192.33
N GLU A 21 -153.64 -58.67 -191.77
CA GLU A 21 -154.17 -57.79 -190.72
C GLU A 21 -153.49 -58.01 -189.36
N ILE A 22 -153.11 -59.25 -189.02
CA ILE A 22 -152.30 -59.54 -187.82
C ILE A 22 -150.93 -58.84 -187.88
N GLN A 23 -150.25 -58.89 -189.04
CA GLN A 23 -148.95 -58.24 -189.23
C GLN A 23 -149.00 -56.71 -189.01
N LYS A 24 -150.15 -56.11 -189.33
CA LYS A 24 -150.45 -54.68 -189.16
C LYS A 24 -150.56 -54.29 -187.68
N GLN A 25 -151.30 -55.09 -186.89
CA GLN A 25 -151.44 -54.91 -185.44
C GLN A 25 -150.10 -55.03 -184.70
N ILE A 26 -149.25 -55.99 -185.10
CA ILE A 26 -147.90 -56.18 -184.54
C ILE A 26 -147.03 -54.94 -184.75
N ASN A 27 -147.06 -54.34 -185.94
CA ASN A 27 -146.29 -53.13 -186.24
C ASN A 27 -146.79 -51.92 -185.43
N GLU A 28 -148.11 -51.79 -185.23
CA GLU A 28 -148.68 -50.68 -184.48
C GLU A 28 -148.34 -50.76 -182.96
N LEU A 29 -148.35 -51.96 -182.39
CA LEU A 29 -147.86 -52.19 -181.02
C LEU A 29 -146.36 -51.88 -180.89
N LYS A 30 -145.55 -52.24 -181.90
CA LYS A 30 -144.10 -51.94 -181.91
C LYS A 30 -143.81 -50.43 -181.84
N ASN A 31 -144.56 -49.63 -182.59
CA ASN A 31 -144.45 -48.16 -182.52
C ASN A 31 -144.84 -47.62 -181.13
N LYS A 32 -145.93 -48.13 -180.53
CA LYS A 32 -146.40 -47.70 -179.20
C LYS A 32 -145.34 -47.98 -178.11
N CYS A 33 -144.66 -49.12 -178.15
CA CYS A 33 -143.55 -49.42 -177.22
C CYS A 33 -142.33 -48.50 -177.42
N SER A 34 -141.97 -48.18 -178.67
CA SER A 34 -140.83 -47.31 -178.99
C SER A 34 -140.95 -45.91 -178.35
N VAL A 35 -142.15 -45.32 -178.42
CA VAL A 35 -142.43 -43.99 -177.85
C VAL A 35 -142.34 -43.98 -176.32
N LEU A 36 -142.82 -45.05 -175.66
CA LEU A 36 -142.76 -45.18 -174.20
C LEU A 36 -141.32 -45.32 -173.67
N GLN A 37 -140.44 -46.00 -174.41
CA GLN A 37 -139.02 -46.12 -174.04
C GLN A 37 -138.33 -44.75 -174.06
N SER A 38 -138.50 -43.98 -175.13
CA SER A 38 -137.92 -42.62 -175.24
C SER A 38 -138.33 -41.71 -174.07
N ALA A 39 -139.61 -41.73 -173.69
CA ALA A 39 -140.13 -40.91 -172.59
C ALA A 39 -139.59 -41.32 -171.20
N PHE A 40 -139.18 -42.58 -171.03
CA PHE A 40 -138.53 -43.05 -169.81
C PHE A 40 -137.07 -42.58 -169.72
N ASP A 41 -136.33 -42.71 -170.83
CA ASP A 41 -134.91 -42.38 -170.90
C ASP A 41 -134.66 -40.86 -170.72
N ASP A 42 -135.52 -40.01 -171.30
CA ASP A 42 -135.49 -38.55 -171.08
C ASP A 42 -135.64 -38.17 -169.59
N LYS A 43 -136.58 -38.81 -168.88
CA LYS A 43 -136.81 -38.54 -167.45
C LYS A 43 -135.69 -39.05 -166.55
N ASN A 44 -134.97 -40.09 -166.96
CA ASN A 44 -133.84 -40.62 -166.21
C ASN A 44 -132.62 -39.67 -166.28
N ASN A 45 -132.37 -39.06 -167.44
CA ASN A 45 -131.30 -38.07 -167.64
C ASN A 45 -131.47 -36.80 -166.79
N GLU A 46 -132.72 -36.33 -166.61
CA GLU A 46 -133.06 -35.17 -165.77
C GLU A 46 -132.65 -35.38 -164.30
N ILE A 47 -132.83 -36.60 -163.77
CA ILE A 47 -132.49 -36.97 -162.39
C ILE A 47 -130.96 -37.03 -162.17
N GLU A 48 -130.20 -37.51 -163.15
CA GLU A 48 -128.73 -37.52 -163.11
C GLU A 48 -128.16 -36.11 -162.98
N HIS A 49 -128.68 -35.17 -163.78
CA HIS A 49 -128.22 -33.77 -163.78
C HIS A 49 -128.46 -33.09 -162.41
N ILE A 50 -129.62 -33.33 -161.79
CA ILE A 50 -129.95 -32.79 -160.46
C ILE A 50 -128.98 -33.32 -159.39
N LYS A 51 -128.71 -34.64 -159.37
CA LYS A 51 -127.73 -35.24 -158.44
C LYS A 51 -126.35 -34.60 -158.56
N LYS A 52 -125.90 -34.36 -159.79
CA LYS A 52 -124.55 -33.84 -160.08
C LYS A 52 -124.34 -32.42 -159.56
N ASN A 53 -125.35 -31.56 -159.64
CA ASN A 53 -125.28 -30.18 -159.15
C ASN A 53 -125.24 -30.13 -157.60
N VAL A 54 -126.12 -30.88 -156.92
CA VAL A 54 -126.17 -30.93 -155.43
C VAL A 54 -124.85 -31.43 -154.83
N LEU A 55 -124.22 -32.44 -155.46
CA LEU A 55 -122.91 -32.94 -155.05
C LEU A 55 -121.79 -31.88 -155.19
N MET A 56 -121.91 -30.97 -156.17
CA MET A 56 -120.90 -29.94 -156.43
C MET A 56 -120.96 -28.81 -155.39
N GLU A 57 -122.17 -28.36 -155.03
CA GLU A 57 -122.37 -27.35 -153.99
C GLU A 57 -121.91 -27.84 -152.61
N LEU A 58 -122.31 -29.07 -152.22
CA LEU A 58 -121.88 -29.67 -150.95
C LEU A 58 -120.35 -29.75 -150.82
N LYS A 59 -119.66 -30.12 -151.91
CA LYS A 59 -118.20 -30.24 -151.91
C LYS A 59 -117.52 -28.88 -151.69
N LYS A 60 -118.03 -27.82 -152.30
CA LYS A 60 -117.53 -26.45 -152.09
C LYS A 60 -117.72 -25.97 -150.65
N VAL A 61 -118.91 -26.19 -150.08
CA VAL A 61 -119.23 -25.79 -148.69
C VAL A 61 -118.35 -26.52 -147.65
N VAL A 62 -117.97 -27.77 -147.91
CA VAL A 62 -117.01 -28.50 -147.06
C VAL A 62 -115.62 -27.85 -147.15
N GLU A 63 -115.12 -27.59 -148.36
CA GLU A 63 -113.76 -27.10 -148.55
C GLU A 63 -113.55 -25.66 -148.00
N ASP A 64 -114.56 -24.79 -148.13
CA ASP A 64 -114.56 -23.46 -147.52
C ASP A 64 -114.56 -23.54 -145.98
N LYS A 65 -115.23 -24.54 -145.38
CA LYS A 65 -115.22 -24.77 -143.92
C LYS A 65 -113.89 -25.32 -143.42
N THR A 66 -113.23 -26.21 -144.16
CA THR A 66 -111.92 -26.76 -143.78
C THR A 66 -110.88 -25.64 -143.65
N LYS A 67 -110.80 -24.74 -144.65
CA LYS A 67 -109.89 -23.57 -144.62
C LYS A 67 -110.08 -22.68 -143.39
N ILE A 68 -111.31 -22.51 -142.93
CA ILE A 68 -111.66 -21.73 -141.72
C ILE A 68 -111.23 -22.44 -140.42
N ILE A 69 -111.09 -23.76 -140.42
CA ILE A 69 -110.60 -24.54 -139.28
C ILE A 69 -109.07 -24.46 -139.22
N ASP A 70 -108.38 -24.65 -140.34
CA ASP A 70 -106.91 -24.63 -140.40
C ASP A 70 -106.34 -23.25 -140.00
N ASP A 71 -106.96 -22.16 -140.49
CA ASP A 71 -106.57 -20.78 -140.15
C ASP A 71 -106.84 -20.40 -138.67
N LYS A 72 -107.75 -21.12 -137.99
CA LYS A 72 -107.97 -21.01 -136.54
C LYS A 72 -106.95 -21.81 -135.74
N ASN A 73 -106.64 -23.04 -136.16
CA ASN A 73 -105.62 -23.87 -135.51
C ASN A 73 -104.25 -23.17 -135.53
N SER A 74 -103.86 -22.61 -136.67
CA SER A 74 -102.63 -21.82 -136.81
C SER A 74 -102.55 -20.64 -135.80
N LYS A 75 -103.67 -19.97 -135.51
CA LYS A 75 -103.74 -18.90 -134.50
C LYS A 75 -103.65 -19.43 -133.06
N ILE A 76 -104.17 -20.62 -132.78
CA ILE A 76 -104.06 -21.28 -131.47
C ILE A 76 -102.60 -21.68 -131.18
N ASP A 77 -101.87 -22.18 -132.18
CA ASP A 77 -100.46 -22.53 -132.04
C ASP A 77 -99.57 -21.30 -131.82
N GLN A 78 -99.86 -20.19 -132.50
CA GLN A 78 -99.19 -18.90 -132.29
C GLN A 78 -99.44 -18.36 -130.87
N LEU A 79 -100.67 -18.43 -130.37
CA LEU A 79 -101.02 -18.02 -129.00
C LEU A 79 -100.32 -18.91 -127.96
N SER A 80 -100.30 -20.22 -128.18
CA SER A 80 -99.67 -21.19 -127.27
C SER A 80 -98.17 -20.96 -127.14
N ASN A 81 -97.46 -20.74 -128.26
CA ASN A 81 -96.05 -20.36 -128.23
C ASN A 81 -95.79 -19.01 -127.54
N THR A 82 -96.68 -18.04 -127.72
CA THR A 82 -96.59 -16.73 -127.05
C THR A 82 -96.76 -16.84 -125.52
N ILE A 83 -97.68 -17.70 -125.07
CA ILE A 83 -97.89 -18.00 -123.64
C ILE A 83 -96.66 -18.70 -123.06
N MET A 84 -96.13 -19.74 -123.72
CA MET A 84 -94.94 -20.47 -123.27
C MET A 84 -93.70 -19.56 -123.13
N LEU A 85 -93.47 -18.66 -124.10
CA LEU A 85 -92.37 -17.69 -124.03
C LEU A 85 -92.57 -16.70 -122.87
N SER A 86 -93.80 -16.22 -122.66
CA SER A 86 -94.13 -15.33 -121.55
C SER A 86 -93.91 -16.00 -120.19
N GLU A 87 -94.29 -17.27 -120.03
CA GLU A 87 -94.11 -18.03 -118.80
C GLU A 87 -92.62 -18.23 -118.46
N VAL A 88 -91.79 -18.55 -119.46
CA VAL A 88 -90.33 -18.64 -119.30
C VAL A 88 -89.71 -17.29 -118.93
N GLU A 89 -90.17 -16.18 -119.53
CA GLU A 89 -89.73 -14.84 -119.15
C GLU A 89 -90.13 -14.45 -117.72
N PHE A 90 -91.34 -14.80 -117.25
CA PHE A 90 -91.72 -14.55 -115.85
C PHE A 90 -90.96 -15.44 -114.87
N SER A 91 -90.75 -16.72 -115.20
CA SER A 91 -90.00 -17.68 -114.36
C SER A 91 -88.53 -17.26 -114.18
N THR A 92 -87.88 -16.78 -115.25
CA THR A 92 -86.49 -16.28 -115.19
C THR A 92 -86.37 -14.99 -114.40
N LYS A 93 -87.27 -14.01 -114.63
CA LYS A 93 -87.32 -12.75 -113.85
C LYS A 93 -87.60 -12.98 -112.37
N LEU A 94 -88.43 -13.98 -112.01
CA LEU A 94 -88.66 -14.37 -110.61
C LEU A 94 -87.37 -14.89 -109.95
N LYS A 95 -86.69 -15.87 -110.57
CA LYS A 95 -85.42 -16.41 -110.04
C LYS A 95 -84.32 -15.35 -109.91
N GLU A 96 -84.26 -14.40 -110.85
CA GLU A 96 -83.35 -13.27 -110.75
C GLU A 96 -83.65 -12.40 -109.51
N LYS A 97 -84.94 -12.14 -109.22
CA LYS A 97 -85.36 -11.39 -108.01
C LYS A 97 -85.10 -12.17 -106.72
N GLU A 98 -85.34 -13.48 -106.71
CA GLU A 98 -85.06 -14.36 -105.56
C GLU A 98 -83.56 -14.34 -105.21
N ASN A 99 -82.68 -14.55 -106.20
CA ASN A 99 -81.23 -14.48 -106.00
C ASN A 99 -80.79 -13.10 -105.48
N ASN A 100 -81.30 -12.01 -106.07
CA ASN A 100 -81.03 -10.64 -105.61
C ASN A 100 -81.49 -10.38 -104.15
N ILE A 101 -82.50 -11.09 -103.66
CA ILE A 101 -82.95 -11.01 -102.25
C ILE A 101 -81.99 -11.80 -101.36
N VAL A 102 -81.63 -13.03 -101.74
CA VAL A 102 -80.68 -13.88 -100.99
C VAL A 102 -79.32 -13.20 -100.83
N ASP A 103 -78.77 -12.64 -101.91
CA ASP A 103 -77.49 -11.92 -101.86
C ASP A 103 -77.57 -10.68 -100.96
N ARG A 104 -78.68 -9.95 -100.96
CA ARG A 104 -78.91 -8.80 -100.07
C ARG A 104 -79.03 -9.19 -98.61
N ILE A 105 -79.70 -10.30 -98.30
CA ILE A 105 -79.77 -10.85 -96.94
C ILE A 105 -78.35 -11.20 -96.47
N LYS A 106 -77.61 -11.99 -97.25
CA LYS A 106 -76.24 -12.40 -96.92
C LYS A 106 -75.28 -11.23 -96.72
N ILE A 107 -75.31 -10.22 -97.60
CA ILE A 107 -74.51 -8.98 -97.46
C ILE A 107 -74.89 -8.21 -96.17
N THR A 108 -76.13 -8.33 -95.70
CA THR A 108 -76.60 -7.68 -94.48
C THR A 108 -76.20 -8.48 -93.23
N GLU A 109 -76.28 -9.81 -93.26
CA GLU A 109 -75.77 -10.71 -92.22
C GLU A 109 -74.25 -10.57 -92.06
N ASP A 110 -73.49 -10.60 -93.15
CA ASP A 110 -72.03 -10.38 -93.16
C ASP A 110 -71.63 -9.01 -92.57
N LYS A 111 -72.50 -8.00 -92.67
CA LYS A 111 -72.29 -6.69 -92.04
C LYS A 111 -72.59 -6.75 -90.54
N PHE A 112 -73.73 -7.29 -90.13
CA PHE A 112 -74.09 -7.45 -88.71
C PHE A 112 -73.06 -8.30 -87.95
N ILE A 113 -72.54 -9.37 -88.56
CA ILE A 113 -71.49 -10.20 -87.97
C ILE A 113 -70.21 -9.39 -87.76
N LYS A 114 -69.79 -8.59 -88.76
CA LYS A 114 -68.59 -7.73 -88.64
C LYS A 114 -68.78 -6.63 -87.60
N GLU A 115 -69.94 -5.99 -87.57
CA GLU A 115 -70.26 -4.93 -86.60
C GLU A 115 -70.32 -5.47 -85.17
N LYS A 116 -70.94 -6.64 -84.96
CA LYS A 116 -70.92 -7.36 -83.68
C LYS A 116 -69.49 -7.70 -83.25
N LEU A 117 -68.66 -8.21 -84.15
CA LEU A 117 -67.29 -8.62 -83.83
C LEU A 117 -66.37 -7.41 -83.56
N ILE A 118 -66.62 -6.25 -84.20
CA ILE A 118 -65.98 -4.97 -83.85
C ILE A 118 -66.44 -4.50 -82.46
N LEU A 119 -67.74 -4.59 -82.14
CA LEU A 119 -68.26 -4.24 -80.82
C LEU A 119 -67.66 -5.13 -79.71
N GLU A 120 -67.62 -6.45 -79.92
CA GLU A 120 -67.03 -7.41 -78.97
C GLU A 120 -65.54 -7.13 -78.74
N ASN A 121 -64.76 -6.91 -79.80
CA ASN A 121 -63.35 -6.52 -79.68
C ASN A 121 -63.16 -5.19 -78.93
N ASN A 122 -63.98 -4.17 -79.24
CA ASN A 122 -63.92 -2.88 -78.56
C ASN A 122 -64.26 -3.00 -77.07
N THR A 123 -65.25 -3.83 -76.70
CA THR A 123 -65.56 -4.11 -75.29
C THR A 123 -64.45 -4.90 -74.60
N GLN A 124 -63.79 -5.83 -75.28
CA GLN A 124 -62.67 -6.58 -74.70
C GLN A 124 -61.46 -5.67 -74.43
N ILE A 125 -61.11 -4.79 -75.37
CA ILE A 125 -60.01 -3.80 -75.17
C ILE A 125 -60.30 -2.92 -73.95
N LEU A 126 -61.55 -2.45 -73.79
CA LEU A 126 -61.95 -1.59 -72.68
C LEU A 126 -61.93 -2.36 -71.34
N LEU A 127 -62.28 -3.64 -71.32
CA LEU A 127 -62.11 -4.52 -70.16
C LEU A 127 -60.62 -4.73 -69.84
N ASP A 128 -59.79 -5.07 -70.84
CA ASP A 128 -58.33 -5.25 -70.69
C ASP A 128 -57.63 -3.98 -70.20
N GLU A 129 -58.16 -2.78 -70.48
CA GLU A 129 -57.68 -1.51 -69.92
C GLU A 129 -58.11 -1.32 -68.47
N LYS A 130 -59.34 -1.70 -68.11
CA LYS A 130 -59.84 -1.61 -66.73
C LYS A 130 -59.20 -2.63 -65.80
N ASP A 131 -58.89 -3.84 -66.26
CA ASP A 131 -58.14 -4.82 -65.47
C ASP A 131 -56.69 -4.38 -65.20
N LYS A 132 -56.08 -3.62 -66.12
CA LYS A 132 -54.77 -2.96 -65.89
C LYS A 132 -54.88 -1.82 -64.87
N GLU A 133 -55.92 -0.99 -64.94
CA GLU A 133 -56.19 0.03 -63.90
C GLU A 133 -56.38 -0.63 -62.53
N ILE A 134 -57.22 -1.66 -62.43
CA ILE A 134 -57.48 -2.41 -61.19
C ILE A 134 -56.18 -3.02 -60.64
N SER A 135 -55.36 -3.63 -61.49
CA SER A 135 -54.05 -4.17 -61.10
C SER A 135 -53.14 -3.10 -60.48
N LEU A 136 -53.04 -1.93 -61.12
CA LEU A 136 -52.28 -0.78 -60.61
C LEU A 136 -52.85 -0.21 -59.31
N PHE A 137 -54.16 -0.29 -59.07
CA PHE A 137 -54.76 0.10 -57.80
C PHE A 137 -54.50 -0.92 -56.69
N VAL A 138 -54.55 -2.22 -56.99
CA VAL A 138 -54.19 -3.30 -56.04
C VAL A 138 -52.73 -3.18 -55.60
N GLU A 139 -51.81 -2.93 -56.54
CA GLU A 139 -50.38 -2.75 -56.24
C GLU A 139 -50.11 -1.50 -55.37
N LYS A 140 -50.85 -0.42 -55.61
CA LYS A 140 -50.85 0.79 -54.75
C LYS A 140 -51.45 0.54 -53.36
N LEU A 141 -52.51 -0.26 -53.25
CA LEU A 141 -53.07 -0.65 -51.95
C LEU A 141 -52.09 -1.51 -51.15
N ASN A 142 -51.46 -2.50 -51.78
CA ASN A 142 -50.46 -3.37 -51.14
C ASN A 142 -49.25 -2.57 -50.63
N THR A 143 -48.77 -1.59 -51.40
CA THR A 143 -47.66 -0.72 -50.97
C THR A 143 -48.06 0.22 -49.82
N LEU A 144 -49.29 0.76 -49.83
CA LEU A 144 -49.81 1.56 -48.71
C LEU A 144 -50.04 0.73 -47.44
N GLU A 145 -50.54 -0.51 -47.54
CA GLU A 145 -50.71 -1.42 -46.40
C GLU A 145 -49.34 -1.76 -45.77
N ASN A 146 -48.33 -2.05 -46.58
CA ASN A 146 -46.96 -2.29 -46.11
C ASN A 146 -46.33 -1.06 -45.42
N ILE A 147 -46.56 0.16 -45.95
CA ILE A 147 -46.10 1.41 -45.31
C ILE A 147 -46.80 1.60 -43.97
N LYS A 148 -48.11 1.38 -43.91
CA LYS A 148 -48.91 1.47 -42.67
C LYS A 148 -48.42 0.48 -41.61
N LEU A 149 -48.20 -0.79 -41.96
CA LEU A 149 -47.70 -1.80 -41.02
C LEU A 149 -46.32 -1.42 -40.43
N ASN A 150 -45.44 -0.84 -41.25
CA ASN A 150 -44.13 -0.34 -40.80
C ASN A 150 -44.28 0.85 -39.83
N LEU A 151 -45.19 1.80 -40.13
CA LEU A 151 -45.49 2.92 -39.23
C LEU A 151 -46.13 2.45 -37.91
N ASP A 152 -47.07 1.51 -37.96
CA ASP A 152 -47.71 0.88 -36.78
C ASP A 152 -46.71 0.10 -35.91
N GLU A 153 -45.59 -0.35 -36.47
CA GLU A 153 -44.49 -1.00 -35.74
C GLU A 153 -43.49 0.04 -35.18
N GLN A 154 -43.15 1.09 -35.93
CA GLN A 154 -42.35 2.21 -35.42
C GLN A 154 -43.03 2.95 -34.26
N ILE A 155 -44.35 3.14 -34.30
CA ILE A 155 -45.11 3.73 -33.18
C ILE A 155 -44.96 2.88 -31.91
N LYS A 156 -45.11 1.55 -32.00
CA LYS A 156 -44.92 0.63 -30.85
C LYS A 156 -43.48 0.60 -30.33
N ILE A 157 -42.50 0.91 -31.16
CA ILE A 157 -41.10 1.07 -30.73
C ILE A 157 -40.93 2.40 -29.99
N SER A 158 -41.51 3.50 -30.50
CA SER A 158 -41.51 4.81 -29.83
C SER A 158 -42.21 4.75 -28.47
N GLU A 159 -43.39 4.12 -28.37
CA GLU A 159 -44.13 3.97 -27.12
C GLU A 159 -43.32 3.23 -26.03
N LYS A 160 -42.53 2.22 -26.42
CA LYS A 160 -41.62 1.53 -25.50
C LYS A 160 -40.45 2.43 -25.08
N GLN A 161 -39.85 3.14 -26.03
CA GLN A 161 -38.75 4.07 -25.75
C GLN A 161 -39.20 5.20 -24.82
N ASP A 162 -40.40 5.77 -25.02
CA ASP A 162 -40.97 6.77 -24.13
C ASP A 162 -41.25 6.22 -22.71
N HIS A 163 -41.64 4.95 -22.59
CA HIS A 163 -41.79 4.27 -21.31
C HIS A 163 -40.45 4.08 -20.59
N GLU A 164 -39.44 3.54 -21.29
CA GLU A 164 -38.07 3.38 -20.78
C GLU A 164 -37.43 4.73 -20.37
N ILE A 165 -37.60 5.77 -21.19
CA ILE A 165 -37.17 7.15 -20.88
C ILE A 165 -37.89 7.70 -19.64
N THR A 166 -39.17 7.37 -19.44
CA THR A 166 -39.94 7.82 -18.27
C THR A 166 -39.50 7.11 -16.99
N GLU A 167 -39.20 5.80 -17.05
CA GLU A 167 -38.64 5.06 -15.92
C GLU A 167 -37.21 5.56 -15.59
N LEU A 168 -36.35 5.74 -16.58
CA LEU A 168 -35.01 6.30 -16.41
C LEU A 168 -35.02 7.71 -15.81
N LYS A 169 -35.97 8.58 -16.21
CA LYS A 169 -36.15 9.92 -15.60
C LYS A 169 -36.47 9.83 -14.11
N LYS A 170 -37.41 8.97 -13.72
CA LYS A 170 -37.77 8.72 -12.32
C LYS A 170 -36.58 8.18 -11.52
N ASP A 171 -35.80 7.30 -12.13
CA ASP A 171 -34.64 6.67 -11.48
C ASP A 171 -33.47 7.67 -11.30
N VAL A 172 -33.27 8.58 -12.26
CA VAL A 172 -32.38 9.75 -12.13
C VAL A 172 -32.87 10.69 -11.03
N GLU A 173 -34.16 11.02 -10.97
CA GLU A 173 -34.73 11.91 -9.93
C GLU A 173 -34.53 11.34 -8.52
N ASN A 174 -34.72 10.03 -8.34
CA ASN A 174 -34.44 9.33 -7.08
C ASN A 174 -32.95 9.43 -6.70
N LYS A 175 -32.04 9.26 -7.67
CA LYS A 175 -30.58 9.37 -7.45
C LYS A 175 -30.15 10.79 -7.12
N THR A 176 -30.74 11.81 -7.75
CA THR A 176 -30.50 13.23 -7.41
C THR A 176 -30.87 13.53 -5.96
N LYS A 177 -32.05 13.11 -5.50
CA LYS A 177 -32.48 13.30 -4.10
C LYS A 177 -31.54 12.62 -3.11
N ALA A 178 -31.09 11.40 -3.41
CA ALA A 178 -30.12 10.69 -2.59
C ALA A 178 -28.73 11.37 -2.54
N ILE A 179 -28.34 12.09 -3.61
CA ILE A 179 -27.13 12.92 -3.65
C ILE A 179 -27.32 14.19 -2.82
N GLU A 180 -28.47 14.86 -2.91
CA GLU A 180 -28.80 16.04 -2.09
C GLU A 180 -28.81 15.70 -0.58
N ASP A 181 -29.47 14.61 -0.20
CA ASP A 181 -29.44 14.03 1.15
C ASP A 181 -28.02 13.68 1.65
N SER A 182 -27.10 13.38 0.73
CA SER A 182 -25.70 13.06 1.05
C SER A 182 -24.87 14.33 1.20
N ASN A 183 -25.11 15.34 0.35
CA ASN A 183 -24.47 16.65 0.44
C ASN A 183 -24.82 17.36 1.76
N LEU A 184 -26.09 17.31 2.20
CA LEU A 184 -26.51 17.86 3.50
C LEU A 184 -25.81 17.17 4.68
N LYS A 185 -25.55 15.85 4.60
CA LYS A 185 -24.77 15.11 5.62
C LYS A 185 -23.30 15.49 5.59
N ILE A 186 -22.72 15.73 4.42
CA ILE A 186 -21.33 16.20 4.25
C ILE A 186 -21.20 17.63 4.82
N GLU A 187 -22.16 18.51 4.59
CA GLU A 187 -22.18 19.86 5.17
C GLU A 187 -22.27 19.84 6.70
N LEU A 188 -23.15 19.00 7.27
CA LEU A 188 -23.22 18.77 8.72
C LEU A 188 -21.89 18.27 9.30
N LEU A 189 -21.25 17.30 8.64
CA LEU A 189 -19.94 16.77 9.06
C LEU A 189 -18.83 17.84 8.97
N ASN A 190 -18.82 18.66 7.91
CA ASN A 190 -17.87 19.76 7.76
C ASN A 190 -18.02 20.80 8.88
N ASN A 191 -19.26 21.11 9.30
CA ASN A 191 -19.51 22.00 10.43
C ASN A 191 -19.00 21.42 11.76
N ILE A 192 -19.23 20.12 12.01
CA ILE A 192 -18.69 19.42 13.20
C ILE A 192 -17.14 19.39 13.17
N ILE A 193 -16.52 19.20 12.01
CA ILE A 193 -15.06 19.28 11.83
C ILE A 193 -14.54 20.69 12.10
N LEU A 194 -15.27 21.74 11.71
CA LEU A 194 -14.91 23.13 11.98
C LEU A 194 -15.01 23.45 13.48
N GLU A 195 -16.11 23.08 14.14
CA GLU A 195 -16.29 23.27 15.59
C GLU A 195 -15.20 22.55 16.38
N THR A 196 -15.00 21.26 16.14
CA THR A 196 -13.97 20.45 16.84
C THR A 196 -12.55 20.97 16.57
N LYS A 197 -12.26 21.47 15.37
CA LYS A 197 -10.99 22.18 15.09
C LYS A 197 -10.84 23.43 15.96
N THR A 198 -11.87 24.27 16.06
CA THR A 198 -11.77 25.50 16.88
C THR A 198 -11.63 25.22 18.38
N ASP A 199 -12.31 24.19 18.91
CA ASP A 199 -12.15 23.72 20.28
C ASP A 199 -10.71 23.23 20.56
N LEU A 200 -10.15 22.42 19.65
CA LEU A 200 -8.76 21.97 19.75
C LEU A 200 -7.77 23.14 19.67
N GLU A 201 -7.96 24.10 18.78
CA GLU A 201 -7.14 25.31 18.72
C GLU A 201 -7.20 26.14 19.99
N MET A 202 -8.37 26.27 20.63
CA MET A 202 -8.50 26.94 21.93
C MET A 202 -7.75 26.17 23.03
N LYS A 203 -7.89 24.85 23.09
CA LYS A 203 -7.21 23.98 24.05
C LYS A 203 -5.69 24.01 23.89
N VAL A 204 -5.17 24.10 22.66
CA VAL A 204 -3.73 24.32 22.40
C VAL A 204 -3.29 25.69 22.94
N LYS A 205 -3.99 26.78 22.60
CA LYS A 205 -3.68 28.14 23.09
C LYS A 205 -3.76 28.26 24.62
N GLU A 206 -4.60 27.46 25.28
CA GLU A 206 -4.66 27.37 26.75
C GLU A 206 -3.45 26.60 27.32
N ARG A 207 -3.07 25.47 26.71
CA ARG A 207 -1.88 24.69 27.08
C ARG A 207 -0.59 25.49 26.91
N GLU A 208 -0.45 26.25 25.82
CA GLU A 208 0.70 27.14 25.58
C GLU A 208 0.85 28.20 26.68
N LYS A 209 -0.25 28.80 27.15
CA LYS A 209 -0.23 29.74 28.28
C LYS A 209 0.25 29.06 29.56
N LYS A 210 -0.28 27.88 29.87
CA LYS A 210 0.12 27.09 31.05
C LYS A 210 1.57 26.62 31.01
N ILE A 211 2.10 26.32 29.82
CA ILE A 211 3.52 26.01 29.62
C ILE A 211 4.38 27.24 29.96
N LYS A 212 4.07 28.41 29.37
CA LYS A 212 4.82 29.66 29.64
C LYS A 212 4.78 30.11 31.10
N GLU A 213 3.67 29.85 31.79
CA GLU A 213 3.54 30.10 33.23
C GLU A 213 4.42 29.14 34.06
N LEU A 214 4.48 27.86 33.70
CA LEU A 214 5.35 26.87 34.34
C LEU A 214 6.84 27.08 34.03
N GLU A 215 7.18 27.49 32.80
CA GLU A 215 8.53 27.87 32.37
C GLU A 215 9.04 29.01 33.26
N LYS A 216 8.27 30.10 33.38
CA LYS A 216 8.62 31.22 34.26
C LYS A 216 8.74 30.81 35.73
N ILE A 217 7.84 29.97 36.25
CA ILE A 217 7.94 29.45 37.63
C ILE A 217 9.19 28.59 37.83
N GLY A 218 9.69 27.93 36.77
CA GLY A 218 10.97 27.22 36.75
C GLY A 218 12.16 28.18 36.79
N GLU A 219 12.16 29.20 35.94
CA GLU A 219 13.18 30.26 35.90
C GLU A 219 13.28 31.01 37.24
N ASP A 220 12.16 31.49 37.78
CA ASP A 220 12.08 32.21 39.07
C ASP A 220 12.64 31.35 40.22
N LYS A 221 12.42 30.02 40.19
CA LYS A 221 12.99 29.07 41.17
C LYS A 221 14.50 28.90 40.98
N LEU A 222 14.97 28.68 39.76
CA LEU A 222 16.41 28.52 39.47
C LEU A 222 17.20 29.78 39.81
N ILE A 223 16.65 30.96 39.53
CA ILE A 223 17.22 32.25 39.93
C ILE A 223 17.32 32.34 41.46
N LYS A 224 16.25 31.98 42.18
CA LYS A 224 16.25 31.99 43.66
C LYS A 224 17.26 30.99 44.26
N GLU A 225 17.35 29.78 43.69
CA GLU A 225 18.31 28.76 44.15
C GLU A 225 19.75 29.19 43.88
N LYS A 226 20.02 29.74 42.68
CA LYS A 226 21.31 30.34 42.33
C LYS A 226 21.72 31.43 43.32
N ILE A 227 20.83 32.39 43.63
CA ILE A 227 21.10 33.45 44.61
C ILE A 227 21.40 32.85 46.00
N GLY A 228 20.73 31.75 46.37
CA GLY A 228 21.02 31.01 47.60
C GLY A 228 22.44 30.44 47.63
N TYR A 229 22.88 29.77 46.56
CA TYR A 229 24.26 29.27 46.44
C TYR A 229 25.29 30.39 46.40
N GLU A 230 25.04 31.46 45.64
CA GLU A 230 25.93 32.63 45.58
C GLU A 230 26.08 33.29 46.95
N THR A 231 24.99 33.42 47.71
CA THR A 231 25.03 33.95 49.09
C THR A 231 25.87 33.05 50.00
N CYS A 232 25.57 31.75 50.07
CA CYS A 232 26.33 30.76 50.86
C CYS A 232 27.82 30.73 50.47
N LEU A 233 28.15 30.89 49.19
CA LEU A 233 29.53 30.93 48.71
C LEU A 233 30.23 32.25 49.09
N THR A 234 29.54 33.39 49.13
CA THR A 234 30.09 34.62 49.71
C THR A 234 30.31 34.51 51.22
N GLU A 235 29.39 33.92 51.98
CA GLU A 235 29.53 33.66 53.42
C GLU A 235 30.77 32.79 53.68
N LYS A 236 30.91 31.67 52.98
CA LYS A 236 32.07 30.76 53.10
C LYS A 236 33.38 31.43 52.69
N ASN A 237 33.38 32.29 51.67
CA ASN A 237 34.56 33.09 51.33
C ASN A 237 34.93 34.08 52.44
N THR A 238 33.96 34.75 53.09
CA THR A 238 34.25 35.63 54.23
C THR A 238 34.76 34.89 55.46
N GLU A 239 34.23 33.69 55.74
CA GLU A 239 34.71 32.81 56.81
C GLU A 239 36.14 32.35 56.55
N ILE A 240 36.46 31.95 55.31
CA ILE A 240 37.83 31.62 54.88
C ILE A 240 38.78 32.83 55.06
N GLU A 241 38.35 34.04 54.73
CA GLU A 241 39.20 35.23 54.88
C GLU A 241 39.43 35.59 56.36
N ILE A 242 38.42 35.44 57.21
CA ILE A 242 38.55 35.58 58.67
C ILE A 242 39.54 34.54 59.23
N LEU A 243 39.44 33.28 58.80
CA LEU A 243 40.34 32.21 59.23
C LEU A 243 41.79 32.43 58.75
N LYS A 244 42.01 32.96 57.54
CA LYS A 244 43.34 33.39 57.07
C LYS A 244 43.92 34.48 57.96
N ASN A 245 43.12 35.51 58.27
CA ASN A 245 43.57 36.63 59.10
C ASN A 245 43.93 36.17 60.52
N GLN A 246 43.12 35.29 61.11
CA GLN A 246 43.41 34.67 62.42
C GLN A 246 44.67 33.79 62.39
N LEU A 247 44.90 33.06 61.30
CA LEU A 247 46.12 32.25 61.13
C LEU A 247 47.37 33.15 60.98
N GLN A 248 47.27 34.24 60.22
CA GLN A 248 48.34 35.23 60.07
C GLN A 248 48.66 35.90 61.41
N GLU A 249 47.64 36.37 62.14
CA GLU A 249 47.78 36.94 63.48
C GLU A 249 48.41 35.95 64.47
N PHE A 250 48.04 34.66 64.41
CA PHE A 250 48.65 33.62 65.23
C PHE A 250 50.13 33.38 64.90
N VAL A 251 50.50 33.36 63.62
CA VAL A 251 51.90 33.24 63.18
C VAL A 251 52.72 34.45 63.65
N GLU A 252 52.22 35.67 63.45
CA GLU A 252 52.86 36.91 63.90
C GLU A 252 53.06 36.91 65.43
N ASN A 253 52.01 36.69 66.22
CA ASN A 253 52.08 36.56 67.68
C ASN A 253 53.07 35.49 68.15
N ASN A 254 53.18 34.36 67.43
CA ASN A 254 54.12 33.29 67.79
C ASN A 254 55.57 33.69 67.49
N THR A 255 55.83 34.35 66.36
CA THR A 255 57.16 34.90 66.05
C THR A 255 57.57 36.04 66.99
N GLU A 256 56.63 36.89 67.41
CA GLU A 256 56.89 37.93 68.42
C GLU A 256 57.30 37.30 69.75
N LYS A 257 56.59 36.26 70.21
CA LYS A 257 56.94 35.52 71.45
C LYS A 257 58.31 34.83 71.35
N GLU A 258 58.64 34.25 70.19
CA GLU A 258 59.96 33.65 69.98
C GLU A 258 61.09 34.69 70.00
N LEU A 259 60.86 35.88 69.43
CA LEU A 259 61.79 37.00 69.49
C LEU A 259 61.89 37.60 70.90
N MET A 260 60.79 37.69 71.64
CA MET A 260 60.74 38.14 73.03
C MET A 260 61.58 37.23 73.93
N LEU A 261 61.40 35.90 73.85
CA LEU A 261 62.19 34.92 74.62
C LEU A 261 63.69 34.99 74.29
N LYS A 262 64.05 35.20 73.01
CA LYS A 262 65.46 35.40 72.62
C LYS A 262 66.03 36.70 73.19
N LEU A 263 65.24 37.77 73.22
CA LEU A 263 65.64 39.07 73.78
C LEU A 263 65.76 39.01 75.31
N GLU A 264 64.85 38.32 76.00
CA GLU A 264 64.96 38.04 77.45
C GLU A 264 66.22 37.24 77.77
N SER A 265 66.51 36.17 77.02
CA SER A 265 67.74 35.38 77.20
C SER A 265 69.00 36.21 76.99
N ALA A 266 69.05 37.04 75.93
CA ALA A 266 70.18 37.91 75.66
C ALA A 266 70.35 39.03 76.71
N ASN A 267 69.25 39.58 77.22
CA ASN A 267 69.27 40.58 78.29
C ASN A 267 69.71 39.99 79.63
N GLU A 268 69.35 38.74 79.91
CA GLU A 268 69.79 37.99 81.09
C GLU A 268 71.28 37.61 81.02
N GLU A 269 71.81 37.25 79.84
CA GLU A 269 73.26 37.13 79.60
C GLU A 269 73.98 38.47 79.78
N LEU A 270 73.43 39.56 79.23
CA LEU A 270 73.99 40.90 79.40
C LEU A 270 73.99 41.35 80.87
N ASN A 271 72.94 41.03 81.65
CA ASN A 271 72.89 41.33 83.08
C ASN A 271 73.92 40.52 83.87
N LYS A 272 74.13 39.23 83.55
CA LYS A 272 75.24 38.43 84.11
C LYS A 272 76.59 39.06 83.83
N GLU A 273 76.82 39.58 82.63
CA GLU A 273 78.08 40.27 82.29
C GLU A 273 78.21 41.63 82.98
N ARG A 274 77.13 42.41 83.12
CA ARG A 274 77.13 43.64 83.91
C ARG A 274 77.46 43.39 85.39
N VAL A 275 76.99 42.28 85.97
CA VAL A 275 77.34 41.85 87.33
C VAL A 275 78.82 41.43 87.41
N ARG A 276 79.36 40.72 86.41
CA ARG A 276 80.80 40.42 86.32
C ARG A 276 81.64 41.70 86.28
N VAL A 277 81.28 42.67 85.43
CA VAL A 277 81.97 43.96 85.34
C VAL A 277 81.89 44.74 86.66
N ALA A 278 80.74 44.78 87.32
CA ALA A 278 80.59 45.44 88.62
C ALA A 278 81.47 44.78 89.71
N ASN A 279 81.55 43.45 89.74
CA ASN A 279 82.42 42.71 90.66
C ASN A 279 83.91 42.97 90.36
N LEU A 280 84.31 43.06 89.09
CA LEU A 280 85.66 43.43 88.68
C LEU A 280 86.00 44.88 89.05
N GLU A 281 85.04 45.81 88.99
CA GLU A 281 85.23 47.17 89.49
C GLU A 281 85.42 47.24 91.01
N VAL A 282 84.70 46.40 91.78
CA VAL A 282 84.90 46.31 93.23
C VAL A 282 86.29 45.77 93.55
N LEU A 283 86.68 44.65 92.93
CA LEU A 283 88.03 44.08 93.06
C LEU A 283 89.13 45.09 92.65
N LYS A 284 88.91 45.89 91.60
CA LYS A 284 89.83 46.96 91.20
C LYS A 284 89.96 48.04 92.28
N LYS A 285 88.86 48.47 92.90
CA LYS A 285 88.86 49.47 93.98
C LYS A 285 89.52 48.92 95.26
N GLU A 286 89.35 47.64 95.57
CA GLU A 286 90.06 46.96 96.67
C GLU A 286 91.57 46.84 96.39
N LEU A 287 91.97 46.56 95.15
CA LEU A 287 93.37 46.55 94.74
C LEU A 287 93.99 47.96 94.79
N GLU A 288 93.27 48.98 94.32
CA GLU A 288 93.70 50.39 94.42
C GLU A 288 93.86 50.83 95.88
N LYS A 289 92.94 50.42 96.76
CA LYS A 289 93.02 50.66 98.21
C LYS A 289 94.24 49.98 98.84
N THR A 290 94.45 48.68 98.59
CA THR A 290 95.59 47.94 99.17
C THR A 290 96.93 48.43 98.63
N VAL A 291 97.02 48.84 97.35
CA VAL A 291 98.21 49.51 96.79
C VAL A 291 98.47 50.85 97.46
N SER A 292 97.43 51.64 97.75
CA SER A 292 97.55 52.89 98.51
C SER A 292 98.02 52.66 99.95
N GLU A 293 97.46 51.67 100.64
CA GLU A 293 97.86 51.26 101.99
C GLU A 293 99.34 50.83 102.01
N HIS A 294 99.76 49.96 101.09
CA HIS A 294 101.16 49.57 100.94
C HIS A 294 102.09 50.74 100.61
N LYS A 295 101.64 51.73 99.81
CA LYS A 295 102.41 52.94 99.53
C LYS A 295 102.61 53.79 100.79
N THR A 296 101.55 54.01 101.59
CA THR A 296 101.69 54.76 102.86
C THR A 296 102.56 54.03 103.89
N ALA A 297 102.50 52.69 103.94
CA ALA A 297 103.40 51.89 104.78
C ALA A 297 104.86 51.96 104.30
N PHE A 298 105.11 52.01 102.99
CA PHE A 298 106.45 52.22 102.43
C PHE A 298 106.99 53.63 102.76
N GLU A 299 106.16 54.67 102.65
CA GLU A 299 106.53 56.05 103.02
C GLU A 299 106.85 56.17 104.53
N GLN A 300 106.12 55.46 105.40
CA GLN A 300 106.44 55.35 106.82
C GLN A 300 107.76 54.61 107.07
N LEU A 301 108.07 53.56 106.30
CA LEU A 301 109.35 52.85 106.37
C LEU A 301 110.53 53.70 105.87
N GLU A 302 110.34 54.56 104.87
CA GLU A 302 111.38 55.53 104.46
C GLU A 302 111.63 56.61 105.51
N LEU A 303 110.58 57.10 106.18
CA LEU A 303 110.72 58.02 107.32
C LEU A 303 111.48 57.35 108.48
N SER A 304 111.06 56.14 108.89
CA SER A 304 111.72 55.36 109.93
C SER A 304 113.19 55.07 109.60
N LYS A 305 113.50 54.71 108.35
CA LYS A 305 114.88 54.55 107.84
C LYS A 305 115.69 55.84 107.93
N LYS A 306 115.09 57.00 107.63
CA LYS A 306 115.74 58.32 107.71
C LYS A 306 116.05 58.71 109.16
N ASP A 307 115.13 58.44 110.08
CA ASP A 307 115.35 58.65 111.52
C ASP A 307 116.41 57.68 112.07
N MET A 308 116.45 56.44 111.58
CA MET A 308 117.52 55.48 111.89
C MET A 308 118.90 55.98 111.41
N ILE A 309 118.99 56.54 110.19
CA ILE A 309 120.23 57.13 109.68
C ILE A 309 120.69 58.29 110.56
N LYS A 310 119.78 59.19 110.95
CA LYS A 310 120.07 60.30 111.86
C LYS A 310 120.56 59.80 113.23
N THR A 311 119.96 58.74 113.76
CA THR A 311 120.39 58.09 115.02
C THR A 311 121.79 57.47 114.89
N ILE A 312 122.14 56.92 113.73
CA ILE A 312 123.48 56.39 113.42
C ILE A 312 124.51 57.53 113.30
N GLU A 313 124.14 58.66 112.70
CA GLU A 313 124.98 59.87 112.64
C GLU A 313 125.25 60.43 114.05
N GLU A 314 124.23 60.50 114.90
CA GLU A 314 124.34 60.89 116.32
C GLU A 314 125.22 59.89 117.12
N GLN A 315 125.08 58.58 116.91
CA GLN A 315 126.00 57.57 117.48
C GLN A 315 127.44 57.72 117.00
N ASN A 316 127.67 58.11 115.74
CA ASN A 316 129.01 58.30 115.20
C ASN A 316 129.71 59.52 115.82
N ILE A 317 128.97 60.58 116.14
CA ILE A 317 129.47 61.72 116.93
C ILE A 317 129.87 61.24 118.34
N LEU A 318 129.00 60.52 119.04
CA LEU A 318 129.26 60.00 120.39
C LEU A 318 130.49 59.05 120.43
N ASN A 319 130.67 58.23 119.39
CA ASN A 319 131.82 57.36 119.23
C ASN A 319 133.13 58.13 118.95
N ALA A 320 133.07 59.30 118.32
CA ALA A 320 134.23 60.17 118.14
C ALA A 320 134.68 60.79 119.48
N GLU A 321 133.73 61.22 120.32
CA GLU A 321 134.00 61.74 121.67
C GLU A 321 134.61 60.67 122.58
N LEU A 322 134.08 59.44 122.57
CA LEU A 322 134.68 58.28 123.26
C LEU A 322 136.12 58.01 122.80
N LYS A 323 136.40 58.15 121.50
CA LYS A 323 137.77 57.97 120.96
C LYS A 323 138.75 59.05 121.43
N ALA A 324 138.28 60.28 121.64
CA ALA A 324 139.08 61.34 122.24
C ALA A 324 139.34 61.07 123.74
N LYS A 325 138.31 60.62 124.48
CA LYS A 325 138.40 60.34 125.91
C LYS A 325 139.36 59.20 126.25
N ASN A 326 139.26 58.07 125.54
CA ASN A 326 140.13 56.91 125.74
C ASN A 326 141.62 57.21 125.49
N LYS A 327 141.94 58.24 124.70
CA LYS A 327 143.34 58.65 124.47
C LYS A 327 143.94 59.40 125.67
N ILE A 328 143.12 60.06 126.48
CA ILE A 328 143.58 60.80 127.67
C ILE A 328 143.83 59.83 128.85
N GLU A 329 142.96 58.83 129.05
CA GLU A 329 143.13 57.83 130.10
C GLU A 329 144.35 56.91 129.85
N SER A 330 144.70 56.66 128.57
CA SER A 330 145.89 55.87 128.20
C SER A 330 147.20 56.50 128.71
N ASP A 331 147.32 57.83 128.63
CA ASP A 331 148.54 58.54 129.03
C ASP A 331 148.67 58.68 130.56
N GLN A 332 147.57 58.53 131.32
CA GLN A 332 147.61 58.46 132.79
C GLN A 332 148.04 57.07 133.30
N LEU A 333 147.54 55.99 132.69
CA LEU A 333 147.70 54.62 133.22
C LEU A 333 149.15 54.12 133.21
N ASP A 334 149.97 54.44 132.20
CA ASP A 334 151.39 54.05 132.21
C ASP A 334 152.21 54.80 133.29
N GLY A 335 151.75 55.96 133.77
CA GLY A 335 152.32 56.66 134.92
C GLY A 335 152.05 55.96 136.26
N GLU A 336 150.87 55.35 136.43
CA GLU A 336 150.50 54.63 137.65
C GLU A 336 151.08 53.22 137.70
N LYS A 337 151.22 52.56 136.54
CA LYS A 337 151.88 51.27 136.36
C LYS A 337 153.31 51.26 136.94
N LEU A 338 154.05 52.37 136.81
CA LEU A 338 155.39 52.53 137.38
C LEU A 338 155.40 52.65 138.92
N LYS A 339 154.28 53.08 139.54
CA LYS A 339 154.10 53.08 141.00
C LYS A 339 153.71 51.70 141.52
N ILE A 340 152.71 51.06 140.90
CA ILE A 340 152.17 49.77 141.34
C ILE A 340 153.25 48.68 141.29
N GLN A 341 154.17 48.74 140.32
CA GLN A 341 155.31 47.81 140.24
C GLN A 341 156.27 47.86 141.44
N LYS A 342 156.24 48.92 142.27
CA LYS A 342 156.96 48.95 143.56
C LYS A 342 156.17 48.22 144.66
N GLN A 343 154.88 48.50 144.80
CA GLN A 343 154.01 47.90 145.81
C GLN A 343 153.84 46.37 145.61
N ILE A 344 153.95 45.89 144.37
CA ILE A 344 154.00 44.45 144.03
C ILE A 344 155.15 43.69 144.72
N ASN A 345 156.24 44.36 145.11
CA ASN A 345 157.33 43.73 145.86
C ASN A 345 157.09 43.70 147.38
N GLU A 346 156.17 44.52 147.91
CA GLU A 346 155.87 44.61 149.34
C GLU A 346 154.70 43.68 149.71
N LEU A 347 153.61 43.72 148.95
CA LEU A 347 152.42 42.85 149.15
C LEU A 347 152.69 41.36 148.85
N LYS A 348 153.82 41.04 148.23
CA LYS A 348 154.27 39.65 147.98
C LYS A 348 154.56 38.86 149.28
N ASN A 349 154.65 39.54 150.43
CA ASN A 349 154.89 38.91 151.72
C ASN A 349 153.62 38.58 152.53
N GLU A 350 152.44 39.13 152.19
CA GLU A 350 151.25 39.03 153.07
C GLU A 350 150.17 38.03 152.57
N CYS A 351 149.86 37.99 151.27
CA CYS A 351 148.74 37.20 150.75
C CYS A 351 148.99 35.68 150.60
N SER A 352 149.78 35.09 151.51
CA SER A 352 150.01 33.63 151.62
C SER A 352 148.91 32.89 152.41
N VAL A 353 147.80 33.57 152.76
CA VAL A 353 146.93 33.20 153.91
C VAL A 353 145.49 32.80 153.52
N LEU A 354 145.00 33.16 152.33
CA LEU A 354 143.62 32.89 151.88
C LEU A 354 143.62 32.58 150.36
N GLN A 355 143.32 31.40 149.82
CA GLN A 355 142.84 30.10 150.31
C GLN A 355 141.45 30.06 150.98
N SER A 356 140.51 29.35 150.31
CA SER A 356 139.09 29.18 150.67
C SER A 356 138.27 30.49 150.58
N THR A 357 137.01 30.54 150.14
CA THR A 357 135.97 29.50 149.95
C THR A 357 135.03 30.00 148.81
N LEU A 358 134.65 29.19 147.81
CA LEU A 358 133.28 28.59 147.66
C LEU A 358 132.15 29.61 147.33
N GLY A 359 131.23 29.44 146.37
CA GLY A 359 130.93 28.33 145.44
C GLY A 359 129.59 27.63 145.75
N LYS A 360 128.69 27.46 144.76
CA LYS A 360 127.26 26.97 144.81
C LYS A 360 126.21 28.09 144.79
N LYS A 361 125.02 27.95 144.17
CA LYS A 361 124.58 27.15 142.99
C LYS A 361 123.18 27.62 142.52
N ASN A 362 122.74 27.23 141.31
CA ASN A 362 121.43 27.56 140.71
C ASN A 362 120.34 26.49 140.97
N LEU A 363 119.04 26.88 140.87
CA LEU A 363 117.87 26.28 140.16
C LEU A 363 116.55 27.03 140.61
N GLU A 364 115.31 26.88 140.09
CA GLU A 364 114.57 25.80 139.37
C GLU A 364 113.28 26.32 138.63
N ILE A 365 112.53 25.51 137.83
CA ILE A 365 111.30 25.88 137.03
C ILE A 365 110.34 24.66 136.80
N GLU A 366 108.97 24.76 136.87
CA GLU A 366 107.98 23.65 136.55
C GLU A 366 106.48 24.00 136.14
N GLN A 367 105.90 23.26 135.15
CA GLN A 367 104.59 22.50 134.94
C GLN A 367 103.05 22.97 134.93
N LEU A 368 102.33 22.70 133.78
CA LEU A 368 101.05 21.92 133.46
C LEU A 368 99.49 22.27 133.66
N LYS A 369 98.59 21.63 132.80
CA LYS A 369 97.08 21.23 132.86
C LYS A 369 96.06 21.89 131.85
N SER A 370 94.80 21.49 131.44
CA SER A 370 93.84 20.29 131.34
C SER A 370 92.57 20.68 130.42
N GLN A 371 91.36 20.06 130.14
CA GLN A 371 90.50 18.88 130.58
C GLN A 371 89.43 18.28 129.53
N ASN A 372 88.07 18.14 129.76
CA ASN A 372 87.06 17.21 129.09
C ASN A 372 85.55 17.75 128.93
N LEU A 373 84.36 17.14 128.56
CA LEU A 373 83.76 15.77 128.20
C LEU A 373 82.23 15.79 127.66
N GLU A 374 81.67 14.69 127.05
CA GLU A 374 80.23 14.16 126.90
C GLU A 374 79.09 14.83 126.00
N SER A 375 77.82 14.36 125.66
CA SER A 375 76.82 13.20 125.83
C SER A 375 75.60 13.29 124.77
N VAL A 376 74.42 12.58 124.57
CA VAL A 376 73.74 11.22 124.79
C VAL A 376 72.26 11.06 124.17
N ASN A 377 71.81 9.86 123.67
CA ASN A 377 70.42 9.21 123.40
C ASN A 377 69.25 9.86 122.54
N GLY A 378 68.09 9.25 122.11
CA GLY A 378 67.49 7.85 122.03
C GLY A 378 65.93 7.68 121.72
N ASP A 379 65.39 6.44 121.44
CA ASP A 379 63.97 5.85 121.58
C ASP A 379 62.96 5.48 120.39
N SER A 380 61.89 4.65 120.63
CA SER A 380 61.10 3.80 119.64
C SER A 380 59.53 3.73 119.74
N LYS A 381 58.76 3.40 118.65
CA LYS A 381 57.28 3.15 118.69
C LYS A 381 56.50 2.51 117.48
N GLU A 382 56.91 1.38 116.87
CA GLU A 382 56.27 0.91 115.59
C GLU A 382 55.86 -0.58 115.49
N LEU A 383 54.94 -1.08 116.34
CA LEU A 383 54.43 -2.48 116.24
C LEU A 383 52.90 -2.68 116.30
N ASN A 384 52.13 -1.72 116.84
CA ASN A 384 50.69 -1.88 117.07
C ASN A 384 49.77 -1.43 115.92
N ARG A 385 50.31 -0.97 114.78
CA ARG A 385 49.51 -0.50 113.63
C ARG A 385 49.05 -1.60 112.66
N LEU A 386 49.74 -2.73 112.59
CA LEU A 386 49.57 -3.70 111.49
C LEU A 386 48.34 -4.61 111.61
N LYS A 387 47.75 -4.79 112.80
CA LYS A 387 46.58 -5.68 112.98
C LYS A 387 45.23 -5.09 112.53
N ALA A 388 45.15 -3.78 112.26
CA ALA A 388 43.91 -3.12 111.85
C ALA A 388 43.71 -3.03 110.31
N LEU A 389 44.73 -3.40 109.52
CA LEU A 389 44.66 -3.39 108.06
C LEU A 389 44.03 -4.68 107.50
N LEU A 390 44.44 -5.83 108.04
CA LEU A 390 44.11 -7.15 107.48
C LEU A 390 42.60 -7.45 107.35
N GLU A 391 41.79 -6.98 108.29
CA GLU A 391 40.32 -7.15 108.25
C GLU A 391 39.66 -6.24 107.21
N LYS A 392 40.26 -5.07 106.95
CA LYS A 392 39.78 -4.10 105.96
C LYS A 392 40.09 -4.61 104.55
N ASP A 393 41.29 -5.16 104.35
CA ASP A 393 41.77 -5.67 103.06
C ASP A 393 40.85 -6.76 102.49
N ARG A 394 40.30 -7.65 103.33
CA ARG A 394 39.29 -8.65 102.93
C ARG A 394 38.00 -8.02 102.40
N SER A 395 37.49 -6.98 103.06
CA SER A 395 36.27 -6.29 102.61
C SER A 395 36.46 -5.60 101.26
N THR A 396 37.64 -5.03 101.01
CA THR A 396 38.00 -4.47 99.70
C THR A 396 38.26 -5.53 98.65
N GLN A 397 38.83 -6.68 99.03
CA GLN A 397 39.05 -7.81 98.11
C GLN A 397 37.74 -8.33 97.53
N SER A 398 36.73 -8.64 98.36
CA SER A 398 35.44 -9.13 97.83
C SER A 398 34.68 -8.08 97.01
N HIS A 399 34.86 -6.79 97.29
CA HIS A 399 34.29 -5.73 96.44
C HIS A 399 35.02 -5.63 95.08
N LEU A 400 36.34 -5.81 95.06
CA LEU A 400 37.13 -5.88 93.83
C LEU A 400 36.80 -7.14 93.02
N GLU A 401 36.63 -8.29 93.65
CA GLU A 401 36.21 -9.54 92.99
C GLU A 401 34.84 -9.39 92.31
N PHE A 402 33.86 -8.80 93.01
CA PHE A 402 32.56 -8.49 92.41
C PHE A 402 32.68 -7.50 91.23
N ARG A 403 33.49 -6.44 91.38
CA ARG A 403 33.69 -5.46 90.29
C ARG A 403 34.46 -6.04 89.10
N ILE A 404 35.35 -7.01 89.32
CA ILE A 404 36.02 -7.76 88.27
C ILE A 404 34.99 -8.62 87.52
N GLN A 405 34.06 -9.29 88.21
CA GLN A 405 32.99 -10.04 87.54
C GLN A 405 32.07 -9.14 86.71
N GLU A 406 31.61 -8.01 87.25
CA GLU A 406 30.82 -7.01 86.49
C GLU A 406 31.55 -6.58 85.21
N LEU A 407 32.85 -6.28 85.31
CA LEU A 407 33.67 -5.90 84.17
C LEU A 407 33.92 -7.07 83.20
N THR A 408 33.97 -8.32 83.67
CA THR A 408 34.06 -9.51 82.80
C THR A 408 32.77 -9.71 82.01
N ASP A 409 31.60 -9.58 82.65
CA ASP A 409 30.29 -9.74 82.01
C ASP A 409 30.03 -8.59 81.02
N GLU A 410 30.39 -7.35 81.38
CA GLU A 410 30.34 -6.18 80.49
C GLU A 410 31.26 -6.36 79.27
N ASN A 411 32.48 -6.90 79.45
CA ASN A 411 33.38 -7.24 78.34
C ASN A 411 32.83 -8.39 77.46
N HIS A 412 32.14 -9.38 78.03
CA HIS A 412 31.49 -10.44 77.24
C HIS A 412 30.42 -9.86 76.32
N TYR A 413 29.51 -9.05 76.88
CA TYR A 413 28.45 -8.38 76.13
C TYR A 413 29.01 -7.43 75.06
N LEU A 414 30.08 -6.69 75.36
CA LEU A 414 30.75 -5.85 74.38
C LEU A 414 31.40 -6.66 73.25
N ASN A 415 32.02 -7.80 73.55
CA ASN A 415 32.58 -8.71 72.54
C ASN A 415 31.51 -9.32 71.65
N GLU A 416 30.39 -9.80 72.20
CA GLU A 416 29.24 -10.29 71.41
C GLU A 416 28.69 -9.19 70.49
N ARG A 417 28.60 -7.95 70.98
CA ARG A 417 28.15 -6.81 70.16
C ARG A 417 29.17 -6.41 69.09
N ILE A 418 30.47 -6.50 69.37
CA ILE A 418 31.54 -6.26 68.39
C ILE A 418 31.50 -7.33 67.30
N GLU A 419 31.34 -8.60 67.66
CA GLU A 419 31.28 -9.70 66.69
C GLU A 419 29.97 -9.68 65.88
N GLY A 420 28.83 -9.32 66.49
CA GLY A 420 27.59 -9.04 65.78
C GLY A 420 27.75 -7.91 64.74
N ASN A 421 28.38 -6.79 65.14
CA ASN A 421 28.69 -5.69 64.23
C ASN A 421 29.68 -6.10 63.13
N ARG A 422 30.67 -6.96 63.43
CA ARG A 422 31.65 -7.48 62.46
C ARG A 422 30.96 -8.33 61.38
N ASN A 423 30.08 -9.23 61.80
CA ASN A 423 29.32 -10.07 60.88
C ASN A 423 28.32 -9.26 60.03
N LEU A 424 27.75 -8.19 60.59
CA LEU A 424 26.94 -7.23 59.81
C LEU A 424 27.81 -6.48 58.79
N LEU A 425 28.98 -5.97 59.17
CA LEU A 425 29.91 -5.31 58.25
C LEU A 425 30.36 -6.25 57.11
N GLN A 426 30.59 -7.53 57.41
CA GLN A 426 31.00 -8.53 56.42
C GLN A 426 29.87 -8.83 55.41
N ARG A 427 28.60 -8.92 55.86
CA ARG A 427 27.46 -9.01 54.94
C ARG A 427 27.39 -7.77 54.07
N ASN A 428 27.30 -6.59 54.68
CA ASN A 428 27.23 -5.32 53.95
C ASN A 428 28.38 -5.16 52.94
N HIS A 429 29.58 -5.68 53.22
CA HIS A 429 30.69 -5.71 52.26
C HIS A 429 30.44 -6.66 51.07
N ASN A 430 30.00 -7.89 51.35
CA ASN A 430 29.62 -8.86 50.32
C ASN A 430 28.46 -8.32 49.46
N ASP A 431 27.42 -7.78 50.09
CA ASP A 431 26.21 -7.27 49.42
C ASP A 431 26.53 -6.09 48.48
N ASN A 432 27.41 -5.17 48.93
CA ASN A 432 27.93 -4.11 48.06
C ASN A 432 28.83 -4.65 46.93
N GLN A 433 29.57 -5.74 47.17
CA GLN A 433 30.39 -6.38 46.14
C GLN A 433 29.53 -7.11 45.09
N GLU A 434 28.44 -7.78 45.48
CA GLU A 434 27.49 -8.39 44.56
C GLU A 434 26.75 -7.33 43.73
N LYS A 435 26.32 -6.24 44.36
CA LYS A 435 25.74 -5.06 43.68
C LYS A 435 26.69 -4.46 42.64
N TYR A 436 27.96 -4.21 42.98
CA TYR A 436 28.97 -3.73 42.03
C TYR A 436 29.18 -4.72 40.87
N ASN A 437 29.12 -6.02 41.13
CA ASN A 437 29.20 -7.06 40.10
C ASN A 437 27.94 -7.16 39.23
N LEU A 438 26.76 -6.72 39.70
CA LEU A 438 25.53 -6.60 38.91
C LEU A 438 25.56 -5.35 38.03
N GLU A 439 25.89 -4.19 38.62
CA GLU A 439 26.02 -2.90 37.94
C GLU A 439 27.02 -2.99 36.77
N LYS A 440 28.18 -3.62 36.99
CA LYS A 440 29.17 -3.88 35.94
C LYS A 440 28.63 -4.78 34.81
N LYS A 441 27.85 -5.82 35.11
CA LYS A 441 27.21 -6.69 34.08
C LYS A 441 26.14 -5.94 33.30
N TYR A 442 25.42 -5.02 33.95
CA TYR A 442 24.45 -4.14 33.30
C TYR A 442 25.16 -3.20 32.32
N GLU A 443 26.23 -2.52 32.73
CA GLU A 443 27.04 -1.66 31.84
C GLU A 443 27.64 -2.41 30.65
N GLU A 444 28.22 -3.60 30.88
CA GLU A 444 28.76 -4.46 29.83
C GLU A 444 27.67 -4.88 28.82
N THR A 445 26.47 -5.24 29.31
CA THR A 445 25.33 -5.65 28.47
C THR A 445 24.76 -4.48 27.68
N TYR A 446 24.60 -3.31 28.30
CA TYR A 446 24.11 -2.08 27.67
C TYR A 446 25.09 -1.57 26.61
N SER A 447 26.40 -1.61 26.90
CA SER A 447 27.45 -1.22 25.94
C SER A 447 27.45 -2.12 24.71
N LEU A 448 27.34 -3.45 24.90
CA LEU A 448 27.26 -4.41 23.80
C LEU A 448 26.00 -4.23 22.95
N LEU A 449 24.85 -3.98 23.60
CA LEU A 449 23.58 -3.65 22.93
C LEU A 449 23.74 -2.43 22.02
N LYS A 450 24.28 -1.33 22.55
CA LYS A 450 24.44 -0.06 21.82
C LYS A 450 25.41 -0.17 20.63
N ILE A 451 26.45 -1.01 20.75
CA ILE A 451 27.33 -1.36 19.63
C ILE A 451 26.55 -2.10 18.53
N LYS A 452 25.62 -3.01 18.88
CA LYS A 452 24.80 -3.72 17.89
C LYS A 452 23.74 -2.84 17.24
N GLU A 453 23.12 -1.93 17.97
CA GLU A 453 22.20 -0.91 17.42
C GLU A 453 22.92 -0.03 16.38
N ASN A 454 24.11 0.46 16.71
CA ASN A 454 24.94 1.23 15.78
C ASN A 454 25.34 0.42 14.53
N GLN A 455 25.65 -0.87 14.67
CA GLN A 455 25.93 -1.75 13.52
C GLN A 455 24.72 -1.89 12.59
N ILE A 456 23.50 -2.03 13.13
CA ILE A 456 22.28 -2.03 12.30
C ILE A 456 22.08 -0.67 11.62
N LEU A 457 22.30 0.45 12.31
CA LEU A 457 22.12 1.78 11.73
C LEU A 457 23.07 2.03 10.53
N VAL A 458 24.31 1.56 10.61
CA VAL A 458 25.27 1.59 9.49
C VAL A 458 24.76 0.73 8.32
N LEU A 459 24.38 -0.52 8.57
CA LEU A 459 23.88 -1.43 7.52
C LEU A 459 22.59 -0.95 6.87
N GLN A 460 21.69 -0.31 7.62
CA GLN A 460 20.49 0.34 7.08
C GLN A 460 20.84 1.57 6.23
N THR A 461 21.86 2.32 6.61
CA THR A 461 22.36 3.48 5.83
C THR A 461 23.01 3.03 4.54
N GLU A 462 23.83 1.97 4.57
CA GLU A 462 24.34 1.28 3.37
C GLU A 462 23.18 0.81 2.48
N LEU A 463 22.23 0.04 3.03
CA LEU A 463 21.10 -0.52 2.30
C LEU A 463 20.24 0.57 1.61
N ASN A 464 20.04 1.71 2.25
CA ASN A 464 19.31 2.83 1.68
C ASN A 464 20.14 3.57 0.60
N SER A 465 21.45 3.70 0.77
CA SER A 465 22.38 4.23 -0.25
C SER A 465 22.39 3.37 -1.51
N TRP A 466 22.41 2.04 -1.37
CA TRP A 466 22.31 1.10 -2.50
C TRP A 466 20.96 1.22 -3.22
N LYS A 467 19.84 1.24 -2.49
CA LYS A 467 18.50 1.45 -3.09
C LYS A 467 18.40 2.75 -3.88
N LEU A 468 18.98 3.84 -3.37
CA LEU A 468 19.02 5.12 -4.08
C LEU A 468 19.84 5.02 -5.37
N LYS A 469 21.02 4.38 -5.34
CA LYS A 469 21.85 4.16 -6.53
C LYS A 469 21.15 3.31 -7.59
N ASP A 470 20.42 2.27 -7.19
CA ASP A 470 19.65 1.46 -8.14
C ASP A 470 18.47 2.24 -8.73
N MET A 471 17.78 3.08 -7.93
CA MET A 471 16.77 4.01 -8.45
C MET A 471 17.36 5.07 -9.39
N GLU A 472 18.63 5.45 -9.24
CA GLU A 472 19.33 6.35 -10.17
C GLU A 472 19.79 5.63 -11.45
N LYS A 473 20.33 4.39 -11.35
CA LYS A 473 20.59 3.52 -12.51
C LYS A 473 19.33 3.38 -13.37
N CYS A 474 18.20 3.04 -12.76
CA CYS A 474 16.91 2.84 -13.43
C CYS A 474 16.30 4.12 -14.04
N LYS A 475 16.71 5.32 -13.59
CA LYS A 475 16.28 6.59 -14.22
C LYS A 475 17.14 6.98 -15.41
N ASN A 476 18.40 6.55 -15.45
CA ASN A 476 19.38 7.00 -16.44
C ASN A 476 19.49 6.08 -17.67
N ASN A 477 19.12 4.79 -17.56
CA ASN A 477 19.18 3.83 -18.67
C ASN A 477 17.79 3.33 -19.09
N ILE A 478 17.38 3.70 -20.31
CA ILE A 478 16.23 3.08 -21.04
C ILE A 478 16.69 1.87 -21.90
N ILE A 479 18.00 1.63 -22.00
CA ILE A 479 18.59 0.53 -22.77
C ILE A 479 18.72 -0.73 -21.89
N GLN A 480 18.53 -1.88 -22.52
CA GLN A 480 18.52 -3.20 -21.88
C GLN A 480 19.90 -3.59 -21.32
N ASP A 481 20.05 -3.53 -20.00
CA ASP A 481 20.95 -4.40 -19.27
C ASP A 481 20.18 -5.16 -18.19
N LYS A 482 20.50 -6.44 -18.02
CA LYS A 482 19.91 -7.25 -16.94
C LYS A 482 20.61 -6.85 -15.63
N PRO A 483 19.87 -6.67 -14.51
CA PRO A 483 20.51 -6.42 -13.23
C PRO A 483 21.45 -7.58 -12.91
N ASP A 484 22.70 -7.25 -12.62
CA ASP A 484 23.73 -8.26 -12.45
C ASP A 484 23.42 -9.12 -11.23
N LYS A 485 23.63 -10.45 -11.33
CA LYS A 485 23.21 -11.39 -10.28
C LYS A 485 23.96 -11.15 -8.95
N SER A 486 25.12 -10.50 -9.03
CA SER A 486 25.90 -10.02 -7.89
C SER A 486 25.12 -9.04 -7.00
N ASP A 487 24.54 -7.98 -7.58
CA ASP A 487 23.92 -6.88 -6.81
C ASP A 487 22.69 -7.37 -6.03
N VAL A 488 21.89 -8.25 -6.63
CA VAL A 488 20.72 -8.86 -5.97
C VAL A 488 21.13 -9.84 -4.86
N HIS A 489 22.26 -10.54 -5.00
CA HIS A 489 22.80 -11.41 -3.95
C HIS A 489 23.30 -10.60 -2.75
N LEU A 490 24.10 -9.56 -2.99
CA LEU A 490 24.56 -8.61 -1.97
C LEU A 490 23.40 -7.96 -1.21
N LEU A 491 22.32 -7.60 -1.93
CA LEU A 491 21.11 -7.07 -1.31
C LEU A 491 20.43 -8.09 -0.40
N ALA A 492 20.33 -9.36 -0.80
CA ALA A 492 19.77 -10.43 0.03
C ALA A 492 20.63 -10.70 1.29
N GLU A 493 21.95 -10.78 1.11
CA GLU A 493 22.94 -11.01 2.17
C GLU A 493 22.91 -9.91 3.24
N LYS A 494 22.91 -8.64 2.84
CA LYS A 494 22.78 -7.49 3.75
C LYS A 494 21.44 -7.46 4.50
N ASN A 495 20.35 -7.91 3.88
CA ASN A 495 19.07 -8.04 4.58
C ASN A 495 19.06 -9.19 5.61
N GLU A 496 19.77 -10.30 5.33
CA GLU A 496 19.90 -11.41 6.29
C GLU A 496 20.82 -11.05 7.47
N GLU A 497 21.91 -10.33 7.23
CA GLU A 497 22.79 -9.75 8.27
C GLU A 497 21.97 -8.88 9.25
N ILE A 498 21.09 -8.02 8.72
CA ILE A 498 20.17 -7.18 9.52
C ILE A 498 19.19 -8.05 10.34
N LYS A 499 18.64 -9.16 9.79
CA LYS A 499 17.78 -10.06 10.58
C LYS A 499 18.53 -10.73 11.74
N ILE A 500 19.74 -11.21 11.48
CA ILE A 500 20.60 -11.87 12.49
C ILE A 500 20.94 -10.88 13.61
N LEU A 501 21.32 -9.64 13.28
CA LEU A 501 21.60 -8.60 14.27
C LEU A 501 20.35 -8.22 15.09
N ASN A 502 19.16 -8.12 14.47
CA ASN A 502 17.92 -7.88 15.21
C ASN A 502 17.61 -9.02 16.19
N SER A 503 17.87 -10.28 15.82
CA SER A 503 17.72 -11.43 16.71
C SER A 503 18.68 -11.36 17.90
N ILE A 504 19.93 -10.94 17.67
CA ILE A 504 20.93 -10.72 18.73
C ILE A 504 20.49 -9.58 19.67
N ILE A 505 19.98 -8.46 19.15
CA ILE A 505 19.46 -7.34 19.95
C ILE A 505 18.25 -7.76 20.79
N LEU A 506 17.32 -8.55 20.23
CA LEU A 506 16.21 -9.14 20.99
C LEU A 506 16.69 -10.07 22.11
N GLY A 507 17.81 -10.78 21.91
CA GLY A 507 18.48 -11.57 22.95
C GLY A 507 19.14 -10.71 24.04
N LEU A 508 19.80 -9.60 23.67
CA LEU A 508 20.44 -8.67 24.60
C LEU A 508 19.41 -7.89 25.42
N HIS A 509 18.33 -7.40 24.81
CA HIS A 509 17.22 -6.76 25.53
C HIS A 509 16.62 -7.70 26.57
N LYS A 510 16.38 -8.98 26.25
CA LYS A 510 15.89 -9.96 27.24
C LYS A 510 16.84 -10.18 28.41
N LYS A 511 18.16 -10.17 28.17
CA LYS A 511 19.17 -10.24 29.24
C LYS A 511 19.17 -8.98 30.11
N LEU A 512 19.11 -7.80 29.48
CA LEU A 512 19.06 -6.52 30.19
C LEU A 512 17.79 -6.40 31.05
N SER A 513 16.63 -6.82 30.52
CA SER A 513 15.38 -6.90 31.28
C SER A 513 15.48 -7.85 32.47
N ALA A 514 16.13 -9.01 32.32
CA ALA A 514 16.30 -9.96 33.43
C ALA A 514 17.19 -9.38 34.56
N VAL A 515 18.23 -8.60 34.23
CA VAL A 515 19.07 -7.91 35.23
C VAL A 515 18.30 -6.79 35.93
N MET A 516 17.51 -6.01 35.19
CA MET A 516 16.64 -4.98 35.80
C MET A 516 15.53 -5.60 36.68
N GLU A 517 14.97 -6.75 36.31
CA GLU A 517 13.99 -7.46 37.14
C GLU A 517 14.62 -8.03 38.42
N THR A 518 15.93 -8.35 38.45
CA THR A 518 16.64 -8.69 39.70
C THR A 518 16.93 -7.47 40.57
N ASP A 519 17.49 -6.38 40.00
CA ASP A 519 17.85 -5.18 40.78
C ASP A 519 16.63 -4.55 41.47
N VAL A 520 15.49 -4.46 40.78
CA VAL A 520 14.23 -3.96 41.35
C VAL A 520 13.69 -4.90 42.45
N SER A 521 13.86 -6.22 42.31
CA SER A 521 13.39 -7.20 43.29
C SER A 521 14.13 -7.10 44.63
N GLU A 522 15.39 -6.69 44.63
CA GLU A 522 16.21 -6.57 45.85
C GLU A 522 16.14 -5.14 46.44
N PHE A 523 16.21 -4.11 45.59
CA PHE A 523 16.21 -2.70 46.03
C PHE A 523 14.89 -2.25 46.69
N GLU A 524 13.75 -2.84 46.32
CA GLU A 524 12.45 -2.52 46.93
C GLU A 524 12.22 -3.22 48.29
N ILE A 525 12.91 -4.33 48.58
CA ILE A 525 12.80 -5.04 49.86
C ILE A 525 13.50 -4.28 51.00
N GLU A 526 14.66 -3.68 50.71
CA GLU A 526 15.50 -3.04 51.74
C GLU A 526 14.92 -1.71 52.26
N LYS A 527 14.04 -1.05 51.49
CA LYS A 527 13.66 0.36 51.73
C LYS A 527 12.30 0.63 52.35
N ASN A 528 11.41 -0.35 52.52
CA ASN A 528 10.09 -0.05 53.10
C ASN A 528 9.48 -1.18 53.97
N PRO A 529 9.60 -1.10 55.31
CA PRO A 529 8.90 -1.99 56.23
C PRO A 529 7.37 -1.76 56.31
N ASN A 530 6.86 -0.61 55.86
CA ASN A 530 5.47 -0.18 56.10
C ASN A 530 4.88 0.61 54.91
N GLY A 531 4.49 -0.09 53.83
CA GLY A 531 3.61 0.50 52.82
C GLY A 531 3.38 -0.39 51.59
N VAL A 532 2.10 -0.70 51.33
CA VAL A 532 1.60 -1.62 50.28
C VAL A 532 1.89 -3.10 50.58
N SER A 533 0.85 -3.94 50.49
CA SER A 533 1.01 -5.40 50.64
C SER A 533 1.64 -6.03 49.39
N LYS A 534 2.39 -7.12 49.58
CA LYS A 534 2.98 -7.94 48.51
C LYS A 534 1.93 -8.42 47.50
N GLU A 535 0.72 -8.75 47.97
CA GLU A 535 -0.45 -9.03 47.13
C GLU A 535 -0.78 -7.87 46.17
N ASP A 536 -0.80 -6.63 46.67
CA ASP A 536 -1.32 -5.49 45.94
C ASP A 536 -0.33 -4.94 44.92
N TYR A 537 0.96 -4.96 45.24
CA TYR A 537 2.01 -4.69 44.25
C TYR A 537 2.00 -5.75 43.13
N GLN A 538 1.79 -7.03 43.47
CA GLN A 538 1.70 -8.09 42.47
C GLN A 538 0.41 -8.02 41.63
N LYS A 539 -0.71 -7.52 42.19
CA LYS A 539 -1.92 -7.16 41.41
C LYS A 539 -1.64 -6.00 40.46
N LEU A 540 -0.95 -4.94 40.93
CA LEU A 540 -0.60 -3.78 40.13
C LEU A 540 0.30 -4.15 38.94
N TYR A 541 1.37 -4.93 39.18
CA TYR A 541 2.24 -5.44 38.12
C TYR A 541 1.48 -6.31 37.12
N LYS A 542 0.58 -7.20 37.56
CA LYS A 542 -0.29 -7.99 36.67
C LYS A 542 -1.22 -7.11 35.82
N ALA A 543 -1.82 -6.06 36.41
CA ALA A 543 -2.66 -5.12 35.68
C ALA A 543 -1.86 -4.32 34.63
N THR A 544 -0.69 -3.79 35.00
CA THR A 544 0.22 -3.09 34.08
C THR A 544 0.70 -4.00 32.95
N LYS A 545 1.08 -5.25 33.25
CA LYS A 545 1.53 -6.24 32.26
C LYS A 545 0.42 -6.63 31.27
N ASN A 546 -0.84 -6.63 31.70
CA ASN A 546 -2.00 -6.82 30.82
C ASN A 546 -2.30 -5.57 29.98
N ASN A 547 -2.21 -4.36 30.54
CA ASN A 547 -2.36 -3.11 29.81
C ASN A 547 -1.28 -2.91 28.72
N VAL A 548 -0.03 -3.33 28.99
CA VAL A 548 1.04 -3.34 27.98
C VAL A 548 0.67 -4.26 26.81
N LYS A 549 0.27 -5.51 27.09
CA LYS A 549 -0.18 -6.45 26.05
C LYS A 549 -1.36 -5.93 25.24
N LEU A 550 -2.32 -5.24 25.87
CA LEU A 550 -3.45 -4.65 25.16
C LEU A 550 -2.96 -3.60 24.15
N LYS A 551 -2.05 -2.71 24.56
CA LYS A 551 -1.43 -1.69 23.69
C LYS A 551 -0.51 -2.29 22.62
N GLU A 552 0.12 -3.43 22.87
CA GLU A 552 0.88 -4.18 21.85
C GLU A 552 -0.06 -4.72 20.76
N CYS A 553 -1.22 -5.27 21.12
CA CYS A 553 -2.25 -5.70 20.18
C CYS A 553 -2.84 -4.52 19.38
N GLU A 554 -3.14 -3.40 20.04
CA GLU A 554 -3.58 -2.15 19.37
C GLU A 554 -2.52 -1.66 18.36
N ASN A 555 -1.23 -1.67 18.75
CA ASN A 555 -0.13 -1.30 17.85
C ASN A 555 0.02 -2.25 16.66
N LEU A 556 -0.22 -3.55 16.83
CA LEU A 556 -0.21 -4.52 15.74
C LEU A 556 -1.36 -4.27 14.76
N SER A 557 -2.57 -3.97 15.27
CA SER A 557 -3.73 -3.59 14.45
C SER A 557 -3.46 -2.31 13.65
N LEU A 558 -2.99 -1.24 14.30
CA LEU A 558 -2.64 0.02 13.64
C LEU A 558 -1.54 -0.14 12.58
N LYS A 559 -0.55 -1.03 12.80
CA LYS A 559 0.48 -1.35 11.80
C LYS A 559 -0.09 -2.08 10.57
N GLN A 560 -1.09 -2.95 10.75
CA GLN A 560 -1.80 -3.58 9.63
C GLN A 560 -2.62 -2.54 8.85
N GLU A 561 -3.27 -1.62 9.55
CA GLU A 561 -4.05 -0.54 8.91
C GLU A 561 -3.17 0.40 8.08
N ILE A 562 -2.02 0.82 8.63
CA ILE A 562 -1.01 1.61 7.91
C ILE A 562 -0.47 0.85 6.69
N TYR A 563 -0.36 -0.48 6.75
CA TYR A 563 0.06 -1.28 5.59
C TYR A 563 -0.99 -1.28 4.48
N LYS A 564 -2.28 -1.48 4.80
CA LYS A 564 -3.38 -1.37 3.81
C LYS A 564 -3.37 0.01 3.13
N LEU A 565 -3.37 1.08 3.93
CA LEU A 565 -3.40 2.46 3.45
C LEU A 565 -2.20 2.80 2.54
N LYS A 566 -1.03 2.20 2.80
CA LYS A 566 0.12 2.30 1.88
C LYS A 566 -0.14 1.62 0.54
N THR A 567 -0.63 0.38 0.54
CA THR A 567 -0.94 -0.35 -0.71
C THR A 567 -2.08 0.30 -1.51
N GLU A 568 -3.03 0.96 -0.85
CA GLU A 568 -4.08 1.75 -1.50
C GLU A 568 -3.54 3.07 -2.09
N ASN A 569 -2.64 3.75 -1.38
CA ASN A 569 -1.96 4.94 -1.89
C ASN A 569 -0.99 4.63 -3.05
N GLU A 570 -0.35 3.47 -3.05
CA GLU A 570 0.44 2.95 -4.17
C GLU A 570 -0.45 2.74 -5.41
N ARG A 571 -1.59 2.04 -5.26
CA ARG A 571 -2.62 1.91 -6.32
C ARG A 571 -3.19 3.25 -6.79
N TYR A 572 -3.37 4.22 -5.90
CA TYR A 572 -3.80 5.57 -6.28
C TYR A 572 -2.75 6.29 -7.13
N SER A 573 -1.45 6.08 -6.86
CA SER A 573 -0.34 6.60 -7.67
C SER A 573 -0.29 5.94 -9.06
N GLU A 574 -0.50 4.62 -9.15
CA GLU A 574 -0.64 3.89 -10.43
C GLU A 574 -1.85 4.41 -11.23
N PHE A 575 -2.98 4.65 -10.57
CA PHE A 575 -4.17 5.22 -11.21
C PHE A 575 -3.92 6.64 -11.70
N LYS A 576 -3.30 7.50 -10.89
CA LYS A 576 -2.95 8.88 -11.23
C LYS A 576 -2.02 8.96 -12.44
N THR A 577 -0.95 8.17 -12.47
CA THR A 577 -0.02 8.14 -13.62
C THR A 577 -0.70 7.61 -14.89
N LYS A 578 -1.63 6.66 -14.77
CA LYS A 578 -2.46 6.20 -15.90
C LYS A 578 -3.40 7.29 -16.42
N CYS A 579 -4.02 8.08 -15.54
CA CYS A 579 -4.80 9.26 -15.92
C CYS A 579 -3.94 10.34 -16.60
N GLU A 580 -2.72 10.58 -16.11
CA GLU A 580 -1.77 11.52 -16.72
C GLU A 580 -1.33 11.07 -18.13
N SER A 581 -1.16 9.76 -18.36
CA SER A 581 -0.96 9.21 -19.72
C SER A 581 -2.16 9.50 -20.61
N LEU A 582 -3.37 9.11 -20.19
CA LEU A 582 -4.59 9.29 -21.00
C LEU A 582 -4.90 10.76 -21.32
N GLU A 583 -4.61 11.68 -20.39
CA GLU A 583 -4.75 13.12 -20.63
C GLU A 583 -3.69 13.67 -21.60
N ASN A 584 -2.51 13.04 -21.69
CA ASN A 584 -1.51 13.33 -22.72
C ASN A 584 -1.89 12.72 -24.08
N ASP A 585 -2.38 11.49 -24.11
CA ASP A 585 -2.87 10.82 -25.33
C ASP A 585 -4.03 11.60 -25.95
N LYS A 586 -4.98 12.06 -25.13
CA LYS A 586 -6.05 13.00 -25.48
C LYS A 586 -5.51 14.30 -26.10
N LYS A 587 -4.45 14.90 -25.53
CA LYS A 587 -3.79 16.11 -26.09
C LYS A 587 -3.00 15.81 -27.37
N VAL A 588 -2.54 14.59 -27.60
CA VAL A 588 -1.96 14.16 -28.90
C VAL A 588 -3.07 14.04 -29.94
N LEU A 589 -4.16 13.32 -29.63
CA LEU A 589 -5.32 13.14 -30.50
C LEU A 589 -5.98 14.48 -30.86
N GLN A 590 -6.16 15.39 -29.90
CA GLN A 590 -6.68 16.74 -30.18
C GLN A 590 -5.79 17.54 -31.14
N ARG A 591 -4.46 17.45 -31.01
CA ARG A 591 -3.53 18.09 -31.96
C ARG A 591 -3.57 17.43 -33.35
N LEU A 592 -3.75 16.11 -33.41
CA LEU A 592 -3.93 15.40 -34.68
C LEU A 592 -5.24 15.81 -35.37
N VAL A 593 -6.36 15.88 -34.64
CA VAL A 593 -7.65 16.36 -35.15
C VAL A 593 -7.54 17.79 -35.67
N VAL A 594 -7.01 18.73 -34.87
CA VAL A 594 -6.83 20.13 -35.30
C VAL A 594 -5.91 20.25 -36.52
N ASN A 595 -4.85 19.46 -36.62
CA ASN A 595 -4.01 19.42 -37.82
C ASN A 595 -4.76 18.85 -39.04
N TYR A 596 -5.63 17.86 -38.85
CA TYR A 596 -6.41 17.24 -39.92
C TYR A 596 -7.51 18.19 -40.45
N GLU A 597 -8.21 18.87 -39.54
CA GLU A 597 -9.16 19.95 -39.83
C GLU A 597 -8.46 21.11 -40.56
N SER A 598 -7.28 21.52 -40.09
CA SER A 598 -6.42 22.53 -40.74
C SER A 598 -5.87 22.10 -42.10
N SER A 599 -5.93 20.81 -42.43
CA SER A 599 -5.44 20.26 -43.71
C SER A 599 -6.55 20.07 -44.75
N GLN A 600 -7.82 20.35 -44.43
CA GLN A 600 -8.91 20.31 -45.41
C GLN A 600 -8.99 21.63 -46.19
N PRO A 601 -8.85 21.63 -47.54
CA PRO A 601 -9.02 22.84 -48.35
C PRO A 601 -10.50 23.25 -48.44
N ALA A 602 -10.78 24.53 -48.22
CA ALA A 602 -12.14 25.06 -48.25
C ALA A 602 -12.71 25.12 -49.68
N LYS A 603 -13.71 24.26 -49.96
CA LYS A 603 -14.72 24.33 -51.04
C LYS A 603 -14.27 24.92 -52.40
N VAL A 604 -13.99 24.04 -53.36
CA VAL A 604 -14.10 24.33 -54.80
C VAL A 604 -15.39 23.70 -55.36
N LYS A 605 -15.98 24.32 -56.38
CA LYS A 605 -17.16 23.81 -57.11
C LYS A 605 -16.72 23.12 -58.42
N ASN A 606 -17.55 22.20 -58.90
CA ASN A 606 -17.39 21.46 -60.15
C ASN A 606 -16.17 20.51 -60.13
N GLU A 607 -16.05 19.49 -61.00
CA GLU A 607 -16.86 19.14 -62.18
C GLU A 607 -17.06 17.61 -62.27
N LYS A 608 -17.83 17.12 -63.25
CA LYS A 608 -17.98 15.67 -63.47
C LYS A 608 -16.79 15.09 -64.25
N THR A 609 -16.13 14.08 -63.70
CA THR A 609 -15.24 13.17 -64.45
C THR A 609 -15.43 11.74 -63.92
N ASP A 610 -15.94 10.85 -64.76
CA ASP A 610 -16.14 9.43 -64.43
C ASP A 610 -14.81 8.65 -64.51
N ASP A 611 -13.98 8.73 -63.46
CA ASP A 611 -12.87 7.80 -63.24
C ASP A 611 -12.59 7.65 -61.73
N LYS A 612 -12.96 6.50 -61.15
CA LYS A 612 -12.84 6.24 -59.71
C LYS A 612 -11.37 6.17 -59.27
N SER A 613 -10.96 7.17 -58.49
CA SER A 613 -9.60 7.28 -57.95
C SER A 613 -9.21 6.08 -57.05
N GLU A 614 -7.90 5.80 -56.98
CA GLU A 614 -7.33 4.76 -56.10
C GLU A 614 -7.82 4.91 -54.65
N THR A 615 -7.87 6.16 -54.17
CA THR A 615 -8.35 6.56 -52.84
C THR A 615 -9.81 6.24 -52.58
N GLU A 616 -10.66 6.28 -53.60
CA GLU A 616 -12.10 5.98 -53.46
C GLU A 616 -12.34 4.48 -53.38
N LYS A 617 -11.57 3.67 -54.13
CA LYS A 617 -11.56 2.20 -54.00
C LYS A 617 -11.06 1.76 -52.62
N ILE A 618 -10.02 2.41 -52.10
CA ILE A 618 -9.51 2.17 -50.74
C ILE A 618 -10.57 2.56 -49.70
N LEU A 619 -11.33 3.63 -49.92
CA LEU A 619 -12.41 4.03 -49.01
C LEU A 619 -13.56 3.02 -49.03
N GLU A 620 -14.01 2.57 -50.21
CA GLU A 620 -15.02 1.52 -50.36
C GLU A 620 -14.57 0.18 -49.73
N GLU A 621 -13.29 -0.18 -49.85
CA GLU A 621 -12.72 -1.36 -49.20
C GLU A 621 -12.69 -1.19 -47.67
N LYS A 622 -12.39 0.00 -47.15
CA LYS A 622 -12.40 0.28 -45.70
C LYS A 622 -13.80 0.32 -45.13
N ASP A 623 -14.78 0.90 -45.82
CA ASP A 623 -16.19 0.84 -45.42
C ASP A 623 -16.72 -0.60 -45.50
N TRP A 624 -16.29 -1.41 -46.47
CA TRP A 624 -16.60 -2.84 -46.47
C TRP A 624 -15.97 -3.58 -45.28
N GLN A 625 -14.70 -3.30 -44.93
CA GLN A 625 -14.03 -3.86 -43.76
C GLN A 625 -14.73 -3.44 -42.45
N ILE A 626 -15.16 -2.18 -42.33
CA ILE A 626 -15.93 -1.66 -41.19
C ILE A 626 -17.29 -2.36 -41.09
N ASN A 627 -18.02 -2.48 -42.21
CA ASN A 627 -19.31 -3.19 -42.23
C ASN A 627 -19.16 -4.69 -41.94
N LEU A 628 -18.10 -5.34 -42.40
CA LEU A 628 -17.79 -6.73 -42.04
C LEU A 628 -17.51 -6.87 -40.54
N LEU A 629 -16.69 -5.97 -39.97
CA LEU A 629 -16.40 -5.95 -38.53
C LEU A 629 -17.66 -5.66 -37.70
N ASN A 630 -18.51 -4.72 -38.11
CA ASN A 630 -19.78 -4.42 -37.45
C ASN A 630 -20.73 -5.63 -37.47
N ASN A 631 -20.81 -6.37 -38.58
CA ASN A 631 -21.59 -7.61 -38.66
C ASN A 631 -21.01 -8.73 -37.78
N ILE A 632 -19.68 -8.86 -37.70
CA ILE A 632 -19.01 -9.80 -36.78
C ILE A 632 -19.27 -9.41 -35.32
N ILE A 633 -19.16 -8.12 -34.98
CA ILE A 633 -19.41 -7.57 -33.64
C ILE A 633 -20.88 -7.79 -33.25
N ALA A 634 -21.84 -7.49 -34.13
CA ALA A 634 -23.26 -7.78 -33.92
C ALA A 634 -23.50 -9.29 -33.70
N GLY A 635 -22.93 -10.15 -34.56
CA GLY A 635 -23.02 -11.60 -34.41
C GLY A 635 -22.37 -12.14 -33.13
N LEU A 636 -21.32 -11.48 -32.63
CA LEU A 636 -20.71 -11.79 -31.33
C LEU A 636 -21.58 -11.29 -30.16
N HIS A 637 -22.16 -10.08 -30.23
CA HIS A 637 -23.11 -9.60 -29.22
C HIS A 637 -24.36 -10.48 -29.14
N THR A 638 -24.92 -10.92 -30.28
CA THR A 638 -26.03 -11.90 -30.28
C THR A 638 -25.62 -13.20 -29.61
N LYS A 639 -24.44 -13.76 -29.92
CA LYS A 639 -23.93 -14.97 -29.27
C LYS A 639 -23.63 -14.78 -27.77
N VAL A 640 -23.16 -13.61 -27.35
CA VAL A 640 -22.94 -13.27 -25.94
C VAL A 640 -24.28 -13.16 -25.22
N SER A 641 -25.29 -12.53 -25.81
CA SER A 641 -26.66 -12.45 -25.27
C SER A 641 -27.34 -13.81 -25.21
N GLU A 642 -27.22 -14.64 -26.25
CA GLU A 642 -27.65 -16.03 -26.25
C GLU A 642 -26.98 -16.84 -25.12
N ASN A 643 -25.66 -16.68 -24.94
CA ASN A 643 -24.92 -17.41 -23.92
C ASN A 643 -25.26 -16.90 -22.51
N LYS A 644 -25.49 -15.59 -22.34
CA LYS A 644 -26.01 -15.00 -21.11
C LYS A 644 -27.40 -15.55 -20.78
N PHE A 645 -28.30 -15.62 -21.76
CA PHE A 645 -29.62 -16.24 -21.59
C PHE A 645 -29.54 -17.74 -21.27
N LYS A 646 -28.61 -18.48 -21.89
CA LYS A 646 -28.34 -19.89 -21.56
C LYS A 646 -27.77 -20.07 -20.15
N ILE A 647 -26.91 -19.15 -19.69
CA ILE A 647 -26.39 -19.12 -18.32
C ILE A 647 -27.52 -18.81 -17.34
N GLU A 648 -28.29 -17.75 -17.56
CA GLU A 648 -29.45 -17.38 -16.72
C GLU A 648 -30.51 -18.51 -16.68
N ALA A 649 -30.73 -19.23 -17.78
CA ALA A 649 -31.60 -20.40 -17.81
C ALA A 649 -31.03 -21.60 -17.03
N LEU A 650 -29.72 -21.82 -17.05
CA LEU A 650 -29.05 -22.86 -16.25
C LEU A 650 -29.01 -22.50 -14.76
N GLU A 651 -28.71 -21.25 -14.42
CA GLU A 651 -28.78 -20.70 -13.06
C GLU A 651 -30.20 -20.79 -12.52
N LYS A 652 -31.20 -20.46 -13.33
CA LYS A 652 -32.61 -20.65 -12.97
C LYS A 652 -32.99 -22.13 -12.82
N GLN A 653 -32.49 -23.03 -13.65
CA GLN A 653 -32.67 -24.48 -13.43
C GLN A 653 -31.98 -24.98 -12.15
N ILE A 654 -30.88 -24.35 -11.72
CA ILE A 654 -30.21 -24.66 -10.44
C ILE A 654 -31.04 -24.12 -9.24
N LEU A 655 -31.64 -22.93 -9.38
CA LEU A 655 -32.48 -22.30 -8.36
C LEU A 655 -33.88 -22.95 -8.22
N ASP A 656 -34.56 -23.24 -9.33
CA ASP A 656 -35.88 -23.88 -9.34
C ASP A 656 -35.83 -25.34 -8.86
N CYS A 657 -34.64 -25.95 -8.75
CA CYS A 657 -34.41 -27.24 -8.07
C CYS A 657 -34.48 -27.16 -6.53
N GLY A 658 -34.77 -26.00 -5.94
CA GLY A 658 -34.71 -25.77 -4.48
C GLY A 658 -35.76 -26.48 -3.62
N LEU A 659 -36.73 -27.22 -4.19
CA LEU A 659 -37.88 -27.77 -3.46
C LEU A 659 -38.31 -29.21 -3.87
N ASP A 660 -37.38 -30.17 -3.95
CA ASP A 660 -37.76 -31.58 -3.66
C ASP A 660 -36.54 -32.49 -3.30
N GLN A 661 -36.50 -33.07 -2.11
CA GLN A 661 -35.31 -33.78 -1.59
C GLN A 661 -35.15 -35.24 -2.09
N ASN A 662 -35.97 -35.72 -3.03
CA ASN A 662 -36.13 -37.16 -3.28
C ASN A 662 -35.84 -37.70 -4.70
N LYS A 663 -35.27 -36.91 -5.63
CA LYS A 663 -34.76 -37.44 -6.91
C LYS A 663 -33.37 -36.89 -7.27
N LYS A 664 -32.35 -37.75 -7.21
CA LYS A 664 -30.97 -37.42 -7.60
C LYS A 664 -30.82 -37.22 -9.11
N VAL A 665 -30.99 -35.99 -9.60
CA VAL A 665 -30.48 -35.57 -10.92
C VAL A 665 -29.07 -35.01 -10.73
N ARG A 666 -28.08 -35.66 -11.35
CA ARG A 666 -26.65 -35.49 -11.04
C ARG A 666 -26.02 -34.34 -11.84
N LEU A 667 -26.19 -33.11 -11.37
CA LEU A 667 -25.35 -31.98 -11.81
C LEU A 667 -23.87 -32.30 -11.51
N ARG A 668 -22.98 -32.00 -12.47
CA ARG A 668 -21.56 -32.33 -12.37
C ARG A 668 -20.80 -31.28 -11.57
N THR A 669 -20.66 -31.52 -10.26
CA THR A 669 -19.53 -30.96 -9.50
C THR A 669 -18.20 -31.48 -10.07
N THR A 670 -17.10 -30.83 -9.70
CA THR A 670 -15.74 -31.39 -9.93
C THR A 670 -15.68 -32.83 -9.42
N ARG A 671 -15.20 -33.74 -10.26
CA ARG A 671 -15.11 -35.17 -9.90
C ARG A 671 -14.09 -35.34 -8.80
N LEU A 672 -14.51 -35.90 -7.67
CA LEU A 672 -13.58 -36.35 -6.64
C LEU A 672 -12.72 -37.46 -7.24
N TYR A 673 -11.42 -37.43 -6.98
CA TYR A 673 -10.47 -38.44 -7.42
C TYR A 673 -9.59 -38.76 -6.22
N CYS A 674 -9.45 -40.05 -5.93
CA CYS A 674 -8.50 -40.53 -4.94
C CYS A 674 -7.24 -41.01 -5.66
N GLU A 675 -6.15 -40.28 -5.54
CA GLU A 675 -4.84 -40.64 -6.09
C GLU A 675 -4.25 -41.89 -5.42
N GLN A 676 -4.70 -42.22 -4.20
CA GLN A 676 -4.26 -43.40 -3.46
C GLN A 676 -4.75 -44.73 -4.06
N CYS A 677 -5.96 -44.77 -4.63
CA CYS A 677 -6.60 -46.00 -5.15
C CYS A 677 -7.12 -45.87 -6.60
N GLU A 678 -6.88 -44.72 -7.24
CA GLU A 678 -7.29 -44.38 -8.62
C GLU A 678 -8.82 -44.37 -8.88
N ILE A 679 -9.64 -44.38 -7.83
CA ILE A 679 -11.11 -44.39 -7.94
C ILE A 679 -11.68 -42.96 -8.04
N PHE A 680 -12.54 -42.74 -9.03
CA PHE A 680 -13.31 -41.50 -9.18
C PHE A 680 -14.66 -41.53 -8.44
N ASP A 681 -15.15 -40.34 -8.09
CA ASP A 681 -16.48 -40.02 -7.54
C ASP A 681 -16.88 -40.76 -6.25
N SER A 682 -15.93 -41.34 -5.52
CA SER A 682 -16.20 -42.19 -4.33
C SER A 682 -15.72 -41.58 -3.00
N HIS A 683 -14.50 -41.07 -2.97
CA HIS A 683 -13.88 -40.32 -1.86
C HIS A 683 -12.71 -39.48 -2.42
N ASP A 684 -12.09 -38.65 -1.59
CA ASP A 684 -10.82 -37.97 -1.87
C ASP A 684 -9.65 -38.64 -1.12
N ASN A 685 -8.42 -38.12 -1.31
CA ASN A 685 -7.22 -38.70 -0.71
C ASN A 685 -7.28 -38.78 0.83
N GLU A 686 -8.01 -37.88 1.51
CA GLU A 686 -8.05 -37.82 2.97
C GLU A 686 -8.98 -38.89 3.56
N ASP A 687 -10.12 -39.19 2.90
CA ASP A 687 -11.10 -40.19 3.35
C ASP A 687 -10.88 -41.61 2.76
N CYS A 688 -9.73 -41.87 2.12
CA CYS A 688 -9.42 -43.18 1.55
C CYS A 688 -9.45 -44.31 2.61
N PRO A 689 -10.18 -45.43 2.38
CA PRO A 689 -10.20 -46.58 3.29
C PRO A 689 -8.86 -47.33 3.36
N GLU A 690 -8.06 -47.28 2.30
CA GLU A 690 -6.76 -47.97 2.21
C GLU A 690 -5.64 -47.15 2.90
N LYS A 691 -5.81 -46.90 4.21
CA LYS A 691 -4.76 -46.30 5.04
C LYS A 691 -3.78 -47.38 5.51
N PRO A 692 -2.56 -47.50 4.95
CA PRO A 692 -1.54 -48.38 5.49
C PRO A 692 -1.19 -47.92 6.90
N LYS A 693 -1.18 -48.85 7.87
CA LYS A 693 -0.78 -48.56 9.24
C LYS A 693 0.67 -48.08 9.28
N SER A 694 0.92 -46.99 9.99
CA SER A 694 2.20 -46.26 10.00
C SER A 694 3.39 -47.15 10.39
N PRO A 695 4.44 -47.21 9.56
CA PRO A 695 5.79 -47.54 10.02
C PRO A 695 6.45 -46.30 10.62
N GLU A 696 7.25 -46.50 11.67
CA GLU A 696 8.20 -45.50 12.16
C GLU A 696 9.43 -45.35 11.21
N VAL A 697 10.48 -44.69 11.72
CA VAL A 697 11.90 -44.81 11.31
C VAL A 697 12.46 -43.75 10.34
N GLN A 698 13.23 -42.83 10.94
CA GLN A 698 14.41 -42.11 10.40
C GLN A 698 14.27 -41.17 9.20
N ARG A 699 14.27 -39.85 9.50
CA ARG A 699 14.77 -38.83 8.57
C ARG A 699 16.29 -39.00 8.36
N LYS A 700 16.73 -39.32 7.14
CA LYS A 700 18.12 -39.12 6.69
C LYS A 700 18.16 -38.11 5.54
N ARG A 701 19.18 -37.23 5.55
CA ARG A 701 19.29 -36.08 4.64
C ARG A 701 19.88 -36.52 3.29
N ARG A 702 19.35 -35.96 2.20
CA ARG A 702 20.12 -35.40 1.07
C ARG A 702 19.47 -34.03 0.81
N VAL A 703 20.15 -32.90 0.95
CA VAL A 703 21.26 -32.43 0.09
C VAL A 703 20.80 -32.42 -1.36
N VAL A 704 20.26 -31.27 -1.77
CA VAL A 704 20.04 -30.90 -3.16
C VAL A 704 21.07 -29.83 -3.47
N ASN A 705 21.91 -30.09 -4.47
CA ASN A 705 22.88 -29.14 -5.01
C ASN A 705 22.64 -29.08 -6.52
N ASP A 706 23.14 -28.00 -7.12
CA ASP A 706 23.36 -27.82 -8.56
C ASP A 706 22.13 -27.78 -9.48
N GLY A 707 22.05 -26.72 -10.28
CA GLY A 707 21.23 -26.67 -11.48
C GLY A 707 22.03 -26.04 -12.61
N SER A 708 22.22 -26.79 -13.71
CA SER A 708 22.52 -26.24 -15.03
C SER A 708 22.45 -27.31 -16.12
N ASN A 709 21.91 -26.92 -17.29
CA ASN A 709 22.08 -27.50 -18.64
C ASN A 709 21.89 -29.03 -18.82
N LYS A 710 20.83 -29.49 -19.50
CA LYS A 710 20.70 -29.54 -20.98
C LYS A 710 21.89 -30.23 -21.70
N THR A 711 21.69 -31.46 -22.16
CA THR A 711 21.47 -31.84 -23.59
C THR A 711 21.51 -33.38 -23.77
N ALA A 712 20.40 -34.00 -24.22
CA ALA A 712 20.35 -35.22 -25.06
C ALA A 712 18.89 -35.72 -25.29
N GLU A 713 18.48 -35.68 -26.56
CA GLU A 713 17.46 -36.48 -27.30
C GLU A 713 16.47 -37.43 -26.58
N GLU A 714 15.18 -37.04 -26.63
CA GLU A 714 14.00 -37.75 -27.20
C GLU A 714 13.82 -39.30 -27.09
N PRO A 715 12.59 -39.78 -26.83
CA PRO A 715 11.61 -39.96 -27.93
C PRO A 715 10.18 -39.44 -27.67
N PHE A 716 9.42 -39.28 -28.77
CA PHE A 716 8.01 -38.84 -28.80
C PHE A 716 7.04 -39.85 -28.14
N CYS A 717 5.97 -39.33 -27.49
CA CYS A 717 4.90 -40.14 -26.91
C CYS A 717 3.72 -40.34 -27.90
N VAL A 718 3.45 -41.60 -28.26
CA VAL A 718 2.46 -41.99 -29.28
C VAL A 718 1.04 -42.11 -28.69
N CYS A 719 0.50 -41.01 -28.15
CA CYS A 719 -0.84 -40.99 -27.53
C CYS A 719 -1.76 -39.82 -27.93
N CYS A 720 -1.26 -38.79 -28.63
CA CYS A 720 -2.04 -37.57 -28.89
C CYS A 720 -2.70 -37.50 -30.29
N ASP A 721 -2.43 -38.45 -31.19
CA ASP A 721 -2.82 -38.36 -32.60
C ASP A 721 -3.89 -39.39 -32.98
N SER A 722 -5.11 -39.21 -32.46
CA SER A 722 -6.31 -39.98 -32.86
C SER A 722 -7.64 -39.35 -32.39
N LYS A 723 -8.12 -38.33 -33.12
CA LYS A 723 -9.53 -38.11 -33.52
C LYS A 723 -9.79 -36.65 -33.94
N LEU A 724 -9.48 -36.32 -35.20
CA LEU A 724 -10.04 -35.11 -35.83
C LEU A 724 -10.13 -35.21 -37.37
N PHE A 725 -10.76 -36.26 -37.92
CA PHE A 725 -11.29 -36.23 -39.29
C PHE A 725 -12.33 -37.34 -39.57
N SER A 726 -13.62 -36.99 -39.53
CA SER A 726 -14.61 -37.43 -40.54
C SER A 726 -15.86 -36.53 -40.46
N ARG A 727 -16.43 -36.20 -41.62
CA ARG A 727 -17.67 -35.41 -41.73
C ARG A 727 -18.38 -35.85 -43.01
N TYR A 728 -19.64 -36.29 -42.88
CA TYR A 728 -20.59 -36.64 -43.96
C TYR A 728 -20.19 -37.71 -44.99
N GLN A 729 -20.86 -38.87 -44.98
CA GLN A 729 -21.85 -39.20 -46.04
C GLN A 729 -22.86 -40.28 -45.54
N ILE A 730 -24.17 -40.00 -45.45
CA ILE A 730 -25.30 -40.30 -46.38
C ILE A 730 -25.50 -41.81 -46.71
N ILE A 731 -26.77 -42.28 -46.62
CA ILE A 731 -27.36 -43.58 -47.02
C ILE A 731 -26.95 -44.78 -46.11
N VAL A 732 -27.83 -45.67 -45.64
CA VAL A 732 -29.32 -45.81 -45.74
C VAL A 732 -29.98 -45.34 -44.45
#